data_AF-A0A2P6TD95-F1
#
_entry.id   AF-A0A2P6TD95-F1
#
_cell.length_a   1.000
_cell.length_b   1.000
_cell.length_c   1.000
_cell.angle_alpha   90.00
_cell.angle_beta   90.00
_cell.angle_gamma   90.00
#
_symmetry.space_group_name_H-M   'P 1'
#
loop_
_entity.id
_entity.type
_entity.pdbx_description
1 polymer ?
#
loop_
_entity_poly.entity_id
_entity_poly.type
_entity_poly.pdbx_seq_one_letter_code
_entity_poly.pdbx_strand_id
1 'polypeptide(L)'
;MTRLVRLLPPSNAGAADQPKAAVPDLASKLHMRLQEYINRVLASLSDASRALHVDGFAAGCNCLVVMHEAMKAAPDCMKPLIGPLLRAMHRLAKEHNQSPTAGLLSAKPDQPARLQPTDATYGSGSWFMWHALNVAVPSALTLSADHRKHFLSTLVMLITGQSVRAGTTDPSILHLILTMLRKWLLDPGSAHLSAKELLVIIQRIAQLDRMHAIPLGLKPVWDKDFLELLYDTITQQAAEQFGNEVFNRVERTFCCGLQSSDPAVRNKGQDWDFVAHTFWLKHGVSMLFDSLHLADGITLAYNSEPAPGSTPEGAALARIAPLELPAAVGELLQNSVAFMQDQSSVGSEALVSCLIELVQQGAAVAHHLWVLLFPIVWSSLLKEQQTALAKPIIQLLAKEHHTRQAVSLRPTVGQTLLEGISQSQPQPKIPAEMIKYMGRHVHAWHIAISMLEGHVVLFPNDMRCFDALCHLYRALAEEDMAFGLWHRRAAADDTRIALALGQHGFLVQAQLQFLELMGRGVSGGIHGITKNEMVLWHQQYLACCVELNQWDTVVEYAKVTDNCPLQIDAMVQLHDWQTLKSMVLPKAQIEDSASATIVRAQMHLQELQVVDVDRICKQAMHQSVQHWWNMPEGNPWSYAPVLHAFQRVVELQESWRIMVEFNTHGGAGQQYQDHKEICETWKLRTPNDWEPIHWWSQLLSWRNQVMLNYIC
;
A
#
# COMPACT_ATOMS: atom_id res chain seq x y z
N MET A 1 -46.01 -32.26 -3.63
CA MET A 1 -45.57 -31.14 -4.50
C MET A 1 -45.07 -31.63 -5.86
N THR A 2 -44.06 -32.50 -5.95
CA THR A 2 -43.60 -33.09 -7.24
C THR A 2 -44.69 -33.87 -8.00
N ARG A 3 -45.63 -34.51 -7.29
CA ARG A 3 -46.84 -35.10 -7.87
C ARG A 3 -47.86 -34.07 -8.41
N LEU A 4 -47.86 -32.83 -7.91
CA LEU A 4 -48.72 -31.74 -8.39
C LEU A 4 -48.17 -31.11 -9.67
N VAL A 5 -46.84 -30.99 -9.80
CA VAL A 5 -46.19 -30.48 -11.03
C VAL A 5 -46.42 -31.41 -12.23
N ARG A 6 -46.51 -32.73 -11.99
CA ARG A 6 -46.87 -33.73 -13.03
C ARG A 6 -48.31 -33.62 -13.57
N LEU A 7 -49.17 -32.79 -12.97
CA LEU A 7 -50.53 -32.54 -13.43
C LEU A 7 -50.63 -31.34 -14.40
N LEU A 8 -49.51 -30.65 -14.67
CA LEU A 8 -49.45 -29.60 -15.68
C LEU A 8 -49.37 -30.25 -17.07
N PRO A 9 -50.23 -29.89 -18.04
CA PRO A 9 -50.14 -30.45 -19.39
C PRO A 9 -48.84 -29.95 -20.06
N PRO A 10 -48.10 -30.82 -20.80
CA PRO A 10 -46.96 -30.37 -21.58
C PRO A 10 -47.44 -29.45 -22.71
N SER A 11 -46.71 -28.36 -22.99
CA SER A 11 -47.14 -27.36 -23.97
C SER A 11 -47.12 -27.82 -25.43
N ASN A 12 -46.79 -29.08 -25.72
CA ASN A 12 -46.68 -29.62 -27.07
C ASN A 12 -47.36 -31.00 -27.15
N ALA A 13 -48.65 -31.03 -27.50
CA ALA A 13 -49.26 -32.21 -28.11
C ALA A 13 -50.39 -31.74 -29.05
N GLY A 14 -50.19 -31.99 -30.34
CA GLY A 14 -51.14 -31.71 -31.41
C GLY A 14 -52.45 -32.49 -31.28
N ALA A 15 -53.47 -31.96 -31.94
CA ALA A 15 -54.83 -32.47 -31.97
C ALA A 15 -54.95 -33.96 -32.36
N ALA A 16 -55.69 -34.76 -31.56
CA ALA A 16 -56.65 -35.78 -32.01
C ALA A 16 -57.33 -36.50 -30.81
N ASP A 17 -58.67 -36.60 -30.92
CA ASP A 17 -59.66 -37.51 -30.29
C ASP A 17 -59.56 -38.09 -28.86
N GLN A 18 -60.50 -37.58 -28.02
CA GLN A 18 -61.28 -38.18 -26.89
C GLN A 18 -60.59 -38.76 -25.62
N PRO A 19 -61.29 -38.84 -24.45
CA PRO A 19 -62.59 -38.28 -24.07
C PRO A 19 -62.51 -37.21 -22.96
N LYS A 20 -63.59 -36.42 -22.82
CA LYS A 20 -63.79 -35.40 -21.77
C LYS A 20 -63.68 -36.01 -20.36
N ALA A 21 -62.51 -35.87 -19.72
CA ALA A 21 -62.39 -35.93 -18.26
C ALA A 21 -62.27 -34.51 -17.71
N ALA A 22 -63.04 -34.20 -16.68
CA ALA A 22 -63.13 -32.89 -16.00
C ALA A 22 -61.86 -32.54 -15.20
N VAL A 23 -60.69 -32.49 -15.85
CA VAL A 23 -59.38 -32.17 -15.24
C VAL A 23 -58.84 -30.76 -15.57
N PRO A 24 -59.18 -30.04 -16.66
CA PRO A 24 -58.55 -28.74 -16.95
C PRO A 24 -58.99 -27.61 -15.99
N ASP A 25 -60.16 -27.73 -15.37
CA ASP A 25 -60.70 -26.73 -14.44
C ASP A 25 -60.09 -26.83 -13.02
N LEU A 26 -59.74 -28.05 -12.56
CA LEU A 26 -59.10 -28.23 -11.26
C LEU A 26 -57.61 -27.85 -11.29
N ALA A 27 -56.90 -28.22 -12.36
CA ALA A 27 -55.47 -27.91 -12.51
C ALA A 27 -55.23 -26.39 -12.61
N SER A 28 -56.06 -25.66 -13.36
CA SER A 28 -55.97 -24.19 -13.48
C SER A 28 -56.35 -23.48 -12.16
N LYS A 29 -57.39 -23.94 -11.46
CA LYS A 29 -57.75 -23.43 -10.12
C LYS A 29 -56.64 -23.68 -9.08
N LEU A 30 -56.01 -24.85 -9.13
CA LEU A 30 -54.92 -25.20 -8.21
C LEU A 30 -53.65 -24.40 -8.52
N HIS A 31 -53.38 -24.11 -9.80
CA HIS A 31 -52.32 -23.19 -10.23
C HIS A 31 -52.56 -21.76 -9.72
N MET A 32 -53.78 -21.22 -9.87
CA MET A 32 -54.12 -19.90 -9.34
C MET A 32 -53.99 -19.83 -7.81
N ARG A 33 -54.44 -20.87 -7.08
CA ARG A 33 -54.30 -20.94 -5.62
C ARG A 33 -52.83 -21.05 -5.18
N LEU A 34 -52.02 -21.76 -5.95
CA LEU A 34 -50.59 -21.87 -5.70
C LEU A 34 -49.88 -20.52 -5.93
N GLN A 35 -50.20 -19.82 -7.02
CA GLN A 35 -49.70 -18.47 -7.27
C GLN A 35 -50.14 -17.48 -6.17
N GLU A 36 -51.39 -17.56 -5.72
CA GLU A 36 -51.90 -16.73 -4.62
C GLU A 36 -51.14 -16.98 -3.32
N TYR A 37 -50.89 -18.26 -2.99
CA TYR A 37 -50.11 -18.64 -1.82
C TYR A 37 -48.66 -18.14 -1.89
N ILE A 38 -47.97 -18.38 -3.02
CA ILE A 38 -46.60 -17.92 -3.21
C ILE A 38 -46.53 -16.38 -3.13
N ASN A 39 -47.47 -15.68 -3.76
CA ASN A 39 -47.52 -14.22 -3.70
C ASN A 39 -47.72 -13.72 -2.27
N ARG A 40 -48.56 -14.37 -1.45
CA ARG A 40 -48.73 -14.01 -0.03
C ARG A 40 -47.44 -14.18 0.77
N VAL A 41 -46.72 -15.30 0.56
CA VAL A 41 -45.45 -15.57 1.24
C VAL A 41 -44.37 -14.56 0.81
N LEU A 42 -44.22 -14.30 -0.50
CA LEU A 42 -43.29 -13.29 -1.01
C LEU A 42 -43.66 -11.87 -0.56
N ALA A 43 -44.96 -11.55 -0.54
CA ALA A 43 -45.44 -10.27 -0.02
C ALA A 43 -45.08 -10.09 1.45
N SER A 44 -45.23 -11.13 2.29
CA SER A 44 -44.81 -11.07 3.69
C SER A 44 -43.30 -10.89 3.86
N LEU A 45 -42.48 -11.47 2.98
CA LEU A 45 -41.03 -11.25 2.97
C LEU A 45 -40.67 -9.85 2.48
N SER A 46 -41.50 -9.22 1.65
CA SER A 46 -41.31 -7.84 1.17
C SER A 46 -41.89 -6.75 2.08
N ASP A 47 -42.67 -7.10 3.10
CA ASP A 47 -43.38 -6.17 3.98
C ASP A 47 -42.47 -5.50 5.02
N ALA A 48 -42.10 -4.25 4.76
CA ALA A 48 -41.18 -3.45 5.57
C ALA A 48 -41.59 -3.29 7.06
N SER A 49 -42.84 -3.59 7.42
CA SER A 49 -43.32 -3.50 8.80
C SER A 49 -42.90 -4.67 9.70
N ARG A 50 -42.40 -5.79 9.13
CA ARG A 50 -42.03 -7.01 9.88
C ARG A 50 -40.53 -7.25 9.86
N ALA A 51 -39.87 -7.41 11.00
CA ALA A 51 -38.44 -7.75 11.03
C ALA A 51 -38.16 -9.12 10.38
N LEU A 52 -37.11 -9.23 9.56
CA LEU A 52 -36.63 -10.51 9.02
C LEU A 52 -35.84 -11.26 10.10
N HIS A 53 -36.12 -12.57 10.26
CA HIS A 53 -35.42 -13.44 11.20
C HIS A 53 -34.66 -14.54 10.44
N VAL A 54 -33.49 -14.95 10.95
CA VAL A 54 -32.59 -15.93 10.30
C VAL A 54 -33.28 -17.26 10.01
N ASP A 55 -34.21 -17.70 10.87
CA ASP A 55 -34.97 -18.96 10.74
C ASP A 55 -36.29 -18.84 9.96
N GLY A 56 -36.65 -17.64 9.50
CA GLY A 56 -37.96 -17.34 8.91
C GLY A 56 -38.11 -17.70 7.43
N PHE A 57 -37.08 -18.23 6.77
CA PHE A 57 -37.05 -18.36 5.31
C PHE A 57 -37.58 -19.70 4.78
N ALA A 58 -37.85 -20.70 5.62
CA ALA A 58 -38.29 -22.03 5.19
C ALA A 58 -39.54 -22.03 4.28
N ALA A 59 -40.53 -21.18 4.58
CA ALA A 59 -41.73 -21.03 3.74
C ALA A 59 -41.41 -20.41 2.37
N GLY A 60 -40.50 -19.42 2.33
CA GLY A 60 -40.00 -18.84 1.08
C GLY A 60 -39.18 -19.83 0.27
N CYS A 61 -38.34 -20.64 0.93
CA CYS A 61 -37.53 -21.69 0.31
C CYS A 61 -38.40 -22.74 -0.40
N ASN A 62 -39.44 -23.22 0.28
CA ASN A 62 -40.45 -24.11 -0.31
C ASN A 62 -41.09 -23.51 -1.57
N CYS A 63 -41.44 -22.22 -1.53
CA CYS A 63 -42.02 -21.53 -2.68
C CYS A 63 -41.06 -21.46 -3.87
N LEU A 64 -39.76 -21.23 -3.63
CA LEU A 64 -38.74 -21.18 -4.67
C LEU A 64 -38.51 -22.53 -5.36
N VAL A 65 -38.49 -23.64 -4.61
CA VAL A 65 -38.39 -25.00 -5.21
C VAL A 65 -39.55 -25.23 -6.15
N VAL A 66 -40.76 -24.87 -5.72
CA VAL A 66 -41.97 -25.04 -6.52
C VAL A 66 -41.96 -24.13 -7.75
N MET A 67 -41.55 -22.87 -7.60
CA MET A 67 -41.40 -21.95 -8.73
C MET A 67 -40.37 -22.45 -9.74
N HIS A 68 -39.22 -22.94 -9.28
CA HIS A 68 -38.15 -23.47 -10.12
C HIS A 68 -38.61 -24.67 -10.96
N GLU A 69 -39.23 -25.66 -10.31
CA GLU A 69 -39.73 -26.85 -11.01
C GLU A 69 -40.92 -26.54 -11.93
N ALA A 70 -41.80 -25.61 -11.55
CA ALA A 70 -42.90 -25.17 -12.40
C ALA A 70 -42.40 -24.41 -13.65
N MET A 71 -41.40 -23.54 -13.50
CA MET A 71 -40.81 -22.79 -14.61
C MET A 71 -40.01 -23.67 -15.57
N LYS A 72 -39.39 -24.76 -15.09
CA LYS A 72 -38.78 -25.78 -15.97
C LYS A 72 -39.83 -26.50 -16.82
N ALA A 73 -41.00 -26.80 -16.25
CA ALA A 73 -42.07 -27.50 -16.95
C ALA A 73 -42.84 -26.59 -17.91
N ALA A 74 -43.05 -25.32 -17.54
CA ALA A 74 -43.69 -24.29 -18.37
C ALA A 74 -43.10 -22.90 -18.06
N PRO A 75 -42.31 -22.28 -18.96
CA PRO A 75 -41.55 -21.05 -18.66
C PRO A 75 -42.44 -19.83 -18.35
N ASP A 76 -43.68 -19.83 -18.85
CA ASP A 76 -44.58 -18.68 -18.74
C ASP A 76 -45.51 -18.72 -17.52
N CYS A 77 -45.57 -19.86 -16.82
CA CYS A 77 -46.60 -20.11 -15.81
C CYS A 77 -46.45 -19.30 -14.51
N MET A 78 -45.26 -18.75 -14.21
CA MET A 78 -44.96 -18.03 -12.96
C MET A 78 -44.46 -16.58 -13.17
N LYS A 79 -44.55 -16.04 -14.39
CA LYS A 79 -44.13 -14.65 -14.72
C LYS A 79 -44.68 -13.57 -13.76
N PRO A 80 -45.94 -13.60 -13.29
CA PRO A 80 -46.49 -12.58 -12.38
C PRO A 80 -45.82 -12.53 -10.99
N LEU A 81 -45.15 -13.61 -10.58
CA LEU A 81 -44.52 -13.72 -9.25
C LEU A 81 -43.08 -13.16 -9.22
N ILE A 82 -42.50 -12.81 -10.37
CA ILE A 82 -41.14 -12.28 -10.47
C ILE A 82 -41.03 -10.90 -9.80
N GLY A 83 -42.00 -10.00 -9.99
CA GLY A 83 -42.00 -8.69 -9.33
C GLY A 83 -42.01 -8.77 -7.79
N PRO A 84 -42.92 -9.54 -7.17
CA PRO A 84 -42.88 -9.85 -5.74
C PRO A 84 -41.56 -10.49 -5.28
N LEU A 85 -41.00 -11.41 -6.05
CA LEU A 85 -39.73 -12.06 -5.74
C LEU A 85 -38.57 -11.06 -5.70
N LEU A 86 -38.46 -10.18 -6.71
CA LEU A 86 -37.43 -9.15 -6.79
C LEU A 86 -37.51 -8.18 -5.60
N ARG A 87 -38.72 -7.79 -5.19
CA ARG A 87 -38.92 -6.93 -4.00
C ARG A 87 -38.45 -7.60 -2.71
N ALA A 88 -38.76 -8.89 -2.54
CA ALA A 88 -38.29 -9.66 -1.39
C ALA A 88 -36.76 -9.78 -1.36
N MET A 89 -36.13 -10.07 -2.50
CA MET A 89 -34.67 -10.12 -2.63
C MET A 89 -34.01 -8.77 -2.33
N HIS A 90 -34.54 -7.69 -2.92
CA HIS A 90 -34.01 -6.34 -2.75
C HIS A 90 -34.04 -5.90 -1.29
N ARG A 91 -35.16 -6.17 -0.60
CA ARG A 91 -35.29 -5.90 0.82
C ARG A 91 -34.30 -6.70 1.66
N LEU A 92 -34.17 -8.01 1.40
CA LEU A 92 -33.23 -8.87 2.11
C LEU A 92 -31.78 -8.38 1.94
N ALA A 93 -31.38 -7.99 0.73
CA ALA A 93 -30.07 -7.40 0.47
C ALA A 93 -29.88 -6.04 1.16
N LYS A 94 -30.96 -5.24 1.29
CA LYS A 94 -30.92 -3.94 1.98
C LYS A 94 -30.75 -4.10 3.50
N GLU A 95 -31.54 -4.95 4.13
CA GLU A 95 -31.49 -5.17 5.58
C GLU A 95 -30.15 -5.81 5.98
N HIS A 96 -29.65 -6.81 5.23
CA HIS A 96 -28.33 -7.40 5.46
C HIS A 96 -27.20 -6.37 5.41
N ASN A 97 -27.32 -5.35 4.55
CA ASN A 97 -26.34 -4.27 4.47
C ASN A 97 -26.47 -3.22 5.59
N GLN A 98 -27.68 -3.02 6.13
CA GLN A 98 -27.92 -2.11 7.24
C GLN A 98 -27.48 -2.70 8.58
N SER A 99 -27.60 -4.03 8.74
CA SER A 99 -27.19 -4.77 9.94
C SER A 99 -26.36 -6.01 9.61
N PRO A 100 -25.08 -5.87 9.21
CA PRO A 100 -24.21 -7.00 8.82
C PRO A 100 -24.05 -8.08 9.90
N THR A 101 -24.17 -7.71 11.17
CA THR A 101 -24.06 -8.60 12.35
C THR A 101 -25.30 -9.45 12.58
N ALA A 102 -26.42 -9.14 11.95
CA ALA A 102 -27.66 -9.90 12.07
C ALA A 102 -27.62 -11.24 11.30
N GLY A 103 -26.62 -11.44 10.43
CA GLY A 103 -26.34 -12.73 9.82
C GLY A 103 -27.36 -13.22 8.78
N LEU A 104 -28.21 -12.34 8.24
CA LEU A 104 -29.33 -12.72 7.37
C LEU A 104 -28.90 -13.45 6.08
N LEU A 105 -27.77 -13.05 5.50
CA LEU A 105 -27.15 -13.71 4.33
C LEU A 105 -25.77 -14.30 4.66
N SER A 106 -25.51 -14.59 5.94
CA SER A 106 -24.25 -15.19 6.38
C SER A 106 -24.28 -16.71 6.33
N ALA A 107 -23.12 -17.34 6.12
CA ALA A 107 -22.97 -18.77 6.31
C ALA A 107 -23.27 -19.13 7.78
N LYS A 108 -23.86 -20.31 8.03
CA LYS A 108 -24.08 -20.79 9.40
C LYS A 108 -22.72 -20.97 10.10
N PRO A 109 -22.58 -20.56 11.38
CA PRO A 109 -21.29 -20.60 12.09
C PRO A 109 -20.71 -22.01 12.24
N ASP A 110 -21.54 -23.05 12.23
CA ASP A 110 -21.13 -24.45 12.42
C ASP A 110 -20.63 -25.15 11.14
N GLN A 111 -20.55 -24.45 9.99
CA GLN A 111 -20.15 -25.07 8.72
C GLN A 111 -19.05 -24.26 8.00
N PRO A 112 -18.06 -24.94 7.39
CA PRO A 112 -17.04 -24.26 6.59
C PRO A 112 -17.69 -23.56 5.39
N ALA A 113 -17.25 -22.34 5.10
CA ALA A 113 -17.68 -21.59 3.93
C ALA A 113 -17.41 -22.39 2.64
N ARG A 114 -18.38 -22.43 1.73
CA ARG A 114 -18.32 -23.17 0.47
C ARG A 114 -18.88 -22.34 -0.68
N LEU A 115 -18.50 -22.68 -1.90
CA LEU A 115 -18.94 -21.99 -3.12
C LEU A 115 -20.34 -22.43 -3.61
N GLN A 116 -20.89 -23.53 -3.07
CA GLN A 116 -22.24 -24.01 -3.37
C GLN A 116 -23.02 -24.33 -2.09
N PRO A 117 -24.33 -24.03 -2.03
CA PRO A 117 -25.18 -24.36 -0.90
C PRO A 117 -25.45 -25.87 -0.83
N THR A 118 -25.40 -26.45 0.38
CA THR A 118 -25.80 -27.84 0.66
C THR A 118 -27.23 -27.91 1.19
N ASP A 119 -27.91 -29.05 1.09
CA ASP A 119 -29.26 -29.27 1.64
C ASP A 119 -29.39 -28.93 3.14
N ALA A 120 -28.29 -28.98 3.90
CA ALA A 120 -28.24 -28.57 5.31
C ALA A 120 -28.42 -27.05 5.55
N THR A 121 -28.29 -26.23 4.51
CA THR A 121 -28.54 -24.78 4.53
C THR A 121 -29.99 -24.43 4.22
N TYR A 122 -30.84 -25.42 3.93
CA TYR A 122 -32.25 -25.23 3.68
C TYR A 122 -32.94 -24.46 4.81
N GLY A 123 -33.71 -23.43 4.43
CA GLY A 123 -34.39 -22.54 5.37
C GLY A 123 -33.57 -21.33 5.84
N SER A 124 -32.31 -21.17 5.40
CA SER A 124 -31.54 -19.93 5.62
C SER A 124 -31.86 -18.84 4.59
N GLY A 125 -31.55 -17.59 4.94
CA GLY A 125 -31.62 -16.48 4.00
C GLY A 125 -30.62 -16.60 2.84
N SER A 126 -29.43 -17.19 3.06
CA SER A 126 -28.45 -17.42 2.00
C SER A 126 -28.92 -18.44 0.96
N TRP A 127 -29.55 -19.54 1.40
CA TRP A 127 -30.17 -20.53 0.51
C TRP A 127 -31.32 -19.91 -0.28
N PHE A 128 -32.19 -19.14 0.40
CA PHE A 128 -33.28 -18.42 -0.26
C PHE A 128 -32.75 -17.47 -1.34
N MET A 129 -31.74 -16.66 -1.04
CA MET A 129 -31.16 -15.72 -2.00
C MET A 129 -30.51 -16.44 -3.19
N TRP A 130 -29.76 -17.52 -2.95
CA TRP A 130 -29.10 -18.30 -3.99
C TRP A 130 -30.11 -18.89 -4.99
N HIS A 131 -31.19 -19.51 -4.50
CA HIS A 131 -32.23 -20.06 -5.35
C HIS A 131 -33.10 -18.97 -6.00
N ALA A 132 -33.37 -17.87 -5.29
CA ALA A 132 -34.13 -16.74 -5.81
C ALA A 132 -33.42 -16.09 -7.02
N LEU A 133 -32.09 -15.92 -6.95
CA LEU A 133 -31.29 -15.43 -8.07
C LEU A 133 -31.43 -16.37 -9.29
N ASN A 134 -31.33 -17.69 -9.12
CA ASN A 134 -31.48 -18.65 -10.22
C ASN A 134 -32.87 -18.64 -10.86
N VAL A 135 -33.93 -18.50 -10.07
CA VAL A 135 -35.32 -18.44 -10.57
C VAL A 135 -35.62 -17.08 -11.23
N ALA A 136 -35.06 -15.98 -10.69
CA ALA A 136 -35.33 -14.64 -11.18
C ALA A 136 -34.63 -14.34 -12.52
N VAL A 137 -33.42 -14.85 -12.75
CA VAL A 137 -32.58 -14.47 -13.90
C VAL A 137 -33.23 -14.63 -15.28
N PRO A 138 -33.81 -15.78 -15.65
CA PRO A 138 -34.35 -15.99 -17.00
C PRO A 138 -35.53 -15.06 -17.34
N SER A 139 -36.28 -14.63 -16.33
CA SER A 139 -37.50 -13.84 -16.50
C SER A 139 -37.31 -12.36 -16.17
N ALA A 140 -36.47 -12.00 -15.19
CA ALA A 140 -36.24 -10.60 -14.80
C ALA A 140 -35.48 -9.80 -15.86
N LEU A 141 -34.64 -10.45 -16.68
CA LEU A 141 -33.87 -9.82 -17.75
C LEU A 141 -34.64 -9.71 -19.07
N THR A 142 -35.78 -10.39 -19.20
CA THR A 142 -36.56 -10.50 -20.45
C THR A 142 -37.96 -9.89 -20.37
N LEU A 143 -38.55 -9.77 -19.16
CA LEU A 143 -39.93 -9.32 -18.97
C LEU A 143 -40.14 -7.80 -19.05
N SER A 144 -39.31 -6.98 -18.39
CA SER A 144 -39.47 -5.51 -18.41
C SER A 144 -38.18 -4.78 -18.01
N ALA A 145 -38.03 -3.53 -18.47
CA ALA A 145 -36.89 -2.67 -18.13
C ALA A 145 -36.85 -2.33 -16.62
N ASP A 146 -38.00 -2.20 -15.97
CA ASP A 146 -38.10 -1.90 -14.54
C ASP A 146 -37.65 -3.09 -13.68
N HIS A 147 -38.05 -4.32 -14.04
CA HIS A 147 -37.57 -5.54 -13.38
C HIS A 147 -36.06 -5.70 -13.55
N ARG A 148 -35.53 -5.44 -14.75
CA ARG A 148 -34.08 -5.45 -15.02
C ARG A 148 -33.32 -4.46 -14.14
N LYS A 149 -33.78 -3.20 -14.05
CA LYS A 149 -33.14 -2.18 -13.21
C LYS A 149 -33.17 -2.56 -11.73
N HIS A 150 -34.30 -3.07 -11.24
CA HIS A 150 -34.44 -3.48 -9.85
C HIS A 150 -33.56 -4.69 -9.50
N PHE A 151 -33.46 -5.65 -10.43
CA PHE A 151 -32.58 -6.81 -10.31
C PHE A 151 -31.09 -6.41 -10.30
N LEU A 152 -30.65 -5.58 -11.24
CA LEU A 152 -29.27 -5.08 -11.30
C LEU A 152 -28.89 -4.28 -10.06
N SER A 153 -29.79 -3.43 -9.55
CA SER A 153 -29.59 -2.70 -8.30
C SER A 153 -29.37 -3.66 -7.11
N THR A 154 -30.16 -4.73 -7.04
CA THR A 154 -30.02 -5.77 -6.01
C THR A 154 -28.69 -6.51 -6.12
N LEU A 155 -28.25 -6.87 -7.33
CA LEU A 155 -26.93 -7.48 -7.56
C LEU A 155 -25.79 -6.56 -7.10
N VAL A 156 -25.83 -5.28 -7.48
CA VAL A 156 -24.81 -4.32 -7.04
C VAL A 156 -24.79 -4.22 -5.52
N MET A 157 -25.94 -4.16 -4.86
CA MET A 157 -26.01 -4.15 -3.39
C MET A 157 -25.42 -5.40 -2.74
N LEU A 158 -25.55 -6.58 -3.37
CA LEU A 158 -24.97 -7.83 -2.89
C LEU A 158 -23.44 -7.90 -3.10
N ILE A 159 -22.88 -7.13 -4.03
CA ILE A 159 -21.44 -7.11 -4.33
C ILE A 159 -20.72 -5.96 -3.61
N THR A 160 -21.33 -4.77 -3.53
CA THR A 160 -20.69 -3.55 -2.99
C THR A 160 -21.18 -3.15 -1.61
N GLY A 161 -22.08 -3.94 -1.02
CA GLY A 161 -22.72 -3.66 0.25
C GLY A 161 -21.75 -3.60 1.44
N GLN A 162 -22.16 -2.92 2.52
CA GLN A 162 -21.36 -2.82 3.74
C GLN A 162 -21.13 -4.19 4.39
N SER A 163 -22.06 -5.13 4.22
CA SER A 163 -21.93 -6.52 4.68
C SER A 163 -20.78 -7.28 4.01
N VAL A 164 -20.51 -6.99 2.73
CA VAL A 164 -19.41 -7.58 1.98
C VAL A 164 -18.07 -7.07 2.49
N ARG A 165 -17.97 -5.78 2.82
CA ARG A 165 -16.78 -5.19 3.45
C ARG A 165 -16.52 -5.72 4.85
N ALA A 166 -17.58 -6.09 5.56
CA ALA A 166 -17.50 -6.73 6.87
C ALA A 166 -17.23 -8.25 6.79
N GLY A 167 -17.14 -8.83 5.58
CA GLY A 167 -16.89 -10.25 5.36
C GLY A 167 -18.03 -11.17 5.81
N THR A 168 -19.26 -10.66 5.97
CA THR A 168 -20.38 -11.43 6.51
C THR A 168 -21.26 -12.07 5.45
N THR A 169 -21.11 -11.73 4.17
CA THR A 169 -21.91 -12.31 3.08
C THR A 169 -21.40 -13.70 2.69
N ASP A 170 -22.32 -14.66 2.55
CA ASP A 170 -22.01 -16.03 2.14
C ASP A 170 -21.32 -16.07 0.75
N PRO A 171 -20.11 -16.64 0.62
CA PRO A 171 -19.36 -16.72 -0.63
C PRO A 171 -20.10 -17.44 -1.76
N SER A 172 -21.03 -18.35 -1.45
CA SER A 172 -21.83 -19.06 -2.45
C SER A 172 -22.71 -18.13 -3.30
N ILE A 173 -23.18 -17.02 -2.72
CA ILE A 173 -23.97 -16.00 -3.42
C ILE A 173 -23.08 -15.25 -4.42
N LEU A 174 -21.89 -14.84 -4.00
CA LEU A 174 -20.92 -14.15 -4.86
C LEU A 174 -20.47 -15.04 -6.02
N HIS A 175 -20.26 -16.34 -5.77
CA HIS A 175 -19.84 -17.29 -6.79
C HIS A 175 -20.96 -17.59 -7.80
N LEU A 176 -22.21 -17.61 -7.34
CA LEU A 176 -23.35 -17.70 -8.25
C LEU A 176 -23.42 -16.50 -9.20
N ILE A 177 -23.21 -15.28 -8.68
CA ILE A 177 -23.17 -14.07 -9.51
C ILE A 177 -22.06 -14.16 -10.56
N LEU A 178 -20.87 -14.66 -10.19
CA LEU A 178 -19.78 -14.90 -11.13
C LEU A 178 -20.17 -15.90 -12.23
N THR A 179 -20.82 -17.00 -11.84
CA THR A 179 -21.30 -18.03 -12.78
C THR A 179 -22.39 -17.49 -13.72
N MET A 180 -23.27 -16.63 -13.22
CA MET A 180 -24.30 -15.95 -14.03
C MET A 180 -23.66 -15.00 -15.03
N LEU A 181 -22.67 -14.22 -14.59
CA LEU A 181 -21.92 -13.31 -15.46
C LEU A 181 -21.19 -14.07 -16.57
N ARG A 182 -20.62 -15.25 -16.27
CA ARG A 182 -20.01 -16.13 -17.27
C ARG A 182 -20.99 -16.50 -18.39
N LYS A 183 -22.21 -16.88 -18.04
CA LYS A 183 -23.26 -17.18 -19.03
C LYS A 183 -23.65 -15.94 -19.85
N TRP A 184 -23.79 -14.78 -19.20
CA TRP A 184 -24.17 -13.54 -19.89
C TRP A 184 -23.11 -13.02 -20.87
N LEU A 185 -21.83 -13.29 -20.60
CA LEU A 185 -20.72 -12.85 -21.45
C LEU A 185 -20.41 -13.82 -22.59
N LEU A 186 -20.56 -15.14 -22.36
CA LEU A 186 -20.16 -16.17 -23.33
C LEU A 186 -21.30 -16.66 -24.24
N ASP A 187 -22.57 -16.59 -23.79
CA ASP A 187 -23.73 -17.02 -24.59
C ASP A 187 -24.49 -15.81 -25.19
N PRO A 188 -24.34 -15.50 -26.50
CA PRO A 188 -25.06 -14.42 -27.15
C PRO A 188 -26.56 -14.75 -27.20
N GLY A 189 -27.36 -13.96 -26.46
CA GLY A 189 -28.82 -14.13 -26.36
C GLY A 189 -29.34 -14.55 -24.98
N SER A 190 -28.44 -14.84 -24.03
CA SER A 190 -28.81 -15.21 -22.65
C SER A 190 -29.28 -14.02 -21.79
N ALA A 191 -28.81 -12.81 -22.09
CA ALA A 191 -29.19 -11.58 -21.39
C ALA A 191 -29.25 -10.36 -22.32
N HIS A 192 -30.35 -9.61 -22.30
CA HIS A 192 -30.51 -8.34 -23.01
C HIS A 192 -29.87 -7.17 -22.21
N LEU A 193 -28.62 -7.35 -21.77
CA LEU A 193 -27.86 -6.35 -21.02
C LEU A 193 -26.95 -5.54 -21.94
N SER A 194 -26.79 -4.26 -21.65
CA SER A 194 -25.85 -3.40 -22.37
C SER A 194 -24.41 -3.68 -21.93
N ALA A 195 -23.45 -3.41 -22.83
CA ALA A 195 -22.02 -3.46 -22.53
C ALA A 195 -21.66 -2.66 -21.25
N LYS A 196 -22.24 -1.47 -21.06
CA LYS A 196 -22.01 -0.64 -19.87
C LYS A 196 -22.47 -1.32 -18.57
N GLU A 197 -23.62 -2.00 -18.58
CA GLU A 197 -24.15 -2.70 -17.41
C GLU A 197 -23.26 -3.91 -17.06
N LEU A 198 -22.82 -4.68 -18.06
CA LEU A 198 -21.91 -5.80 -17.89
C LEU A 198 -20.56 -5.35 -17.32
N LEU A 199 -19.99 -4.26 -17.88
CA LEU A 199 -18.74 -3.70 -17.41
C LEU A 199 -18.80 -3.28 -15.94
N VAL A 200 -19.89 -2.61 -15.52
CA VAL A 200 -20.06 -2.21 -14.12
C VAL A 200 -20.07 -3.43 -13.19
N ILE A 201 -20.75 -4.51 -13.57
CA ILE A 201 -20.77 -5.74 -12.77
C ILE A 201 -19.38 -6.36 -12.68
N ILE A 202 -18.65 -6.50 -13.80
CA ILE A 202 -17.28 -7.03 -13.81
C ILE A 202 -16.37 -6.17 -12.92
N GLN A 203 -16.46 -4.84 -13.01
CA GLN A 203 -15.70 -3.92 -12.16
C GLN A 203 -16.01 -4.10 -10.67
N ARG A 204 -17.29 -4.32 -10.31
CA ARG A 204 -17.66 -4.56 -8.90
C ARG A 204 -17.17 -5.91 -8.40
N ILE A 205 -17.16 -6.94 -9.24
CA ILE A 205 -16.61 -8.25 -8.92
C ILE A 205 -15.09 -8.16 -8.74
N ALA A 206 -14.38 -7.45 -9.63
CA ALA A 206 -12.94 -7.22 -9.48
C ALA A 206 -12.59 -6.45 -8.17
N GLN A 207 -13.50 -5.57 -7.72
CA GLN A 207 -13.34 -4.85 -6.45
C GLN A 207 -13.47 -5.75 -5.21
N LEU A 208 -14.10 -6.93 -5.30
CA LEU A 208 -14.27 -7.86 -4.16
C LEU A 208 -12.92 -8.30 -3.58
N ASP A 209 -11.91 -8.44 -4.44
CA ASP A 209 -10.57 -8.85 -4.03
C ASP A 209 -9.91 -7.79 -3.12
N ARG A 210 -9.98 -6.52 -3.51
CA ARG A 210 -9.50 -5.39 -2.69
C ARG A 210 -10.25 -5.24 -1.37
N MET A 211 -11.47 -5.75 -1.27
CA MET A 211 -12.27 -5.69 -0.05
C MET A 211 -12.04 -6.89 0.87
N HIS A 212 -11.17 -7.84 0.50
CA HIS A 212 -10.94 -9.10 1.23
C HIS A 212 -12.24 -9.84 1.56
N ALA A 213 -13.23 -9.75 0.66
CA ALA A 213 -14.58 -10.29 0.87
C ALA A 213 -14.64 -11.82 0.80
N ILE A 214 -13.60 -12.45 0.25
CA ILE A 214 -13.54 -13.88 -0.03
C ILE A 214 -12.63 -14.54 1.00
N PRO A 215 -13.09 -15.58 1.72
CA PRO A 215 -12.27 -16.29 2.68
C PRO A 215 -11.01 -16.88 2.03
N LEU A 216 -9.87 -16.80 2.72
CA LEU A 216 -8.55 -17.23 2.23
C LEU A 216 -8.54 -18.66 1.69
N GLY A 217 -9.28 -19.59 2.29
CA GLY A 217 -9.36 -20.98 1.84
C GLY A 217 -10.09 -21.18 0.51
N LEU A 218 -10.94 -20.24 0.10
CA LEU A 218 -11.70 -20.29 -1.17
C LEU A 218 -11.10 -19.38 -2.26
N LYS A 219 -10.17 -18.49 -1.88
CA LYS A 219 -9.54 -17.51 -2.78
C LYS A 219 -8.89 -18.14 -4.03
N PRO A 220 -8.14 -19.26 -3.96
CA PRO A 220 -7.50 -19.83 -5.15
C PRO A 220 -8.52 -20.33 -6.20
N VAL A 221 -9.62 -20.91 -5.75
CA VAL A 221 -10.68 -21.41 -6.64
C VAL A 221 -11.44 -20.24 -7.26
N TRP A 222 -11.75 -19.22 -6.47
CA TRP A 222 -12.38 -18.00 -6.96
C TRP A 222 -11.53 -17.30 -8.02
N ASP A 223 -10.24 -17.10 -7.74
CA ASP A 223 -9.34 -16.39 -8.64
C ASP A 223 -9.21 -17.10 -9.96
N LYS A 224 -9.09 -18.44 -9.93
CA LYS A 224 -9.11 -19.26 -11.14
C LYS A 224 -10.37 -18.99 -11.97
N ASP A 225 -11.55 -19.12 -11.37
CA ASP A 225 -12.83 -18.98 -12.09
C ASP A 225 -13.06 -17.56 -12.62
N PHE A 226 -12.65 -16.54 -11.84
CA PHE A 226 -12.79 -15.13 -12.24
C PHE A 226 -11.80 -14.75 -13.35
N LEU A 227 -10.55 -15.20 -13.25
CA LEU A 227 -9.53 -14.92 -14.27
C LEU A 227 -9.83 -15.66 -15.56
N GLU A 228 -10.25 -16.93 -15.50
CA GLU A 228 -10.71 -17.68 -16.67
C GLU A 228 -11.83 -16.90 -17.40
N LEU A 229 -12.84 -16.44 -16.65
CA LEU A 229 -13.91 -15.60 -17.21
C LEU A 229 -13.38 -14.31 -17.85
N LEU A 230 -12.50 -13.59 -17.14
CA LEU A 230 -11.99 -12.30 -17.59
C LEU A 230 -11.18 -12.44 -18.88
N TYR A 231 -10.30 -13.44 -18.96
CA TYR A 231 -9.49 -13.70 -20.14
C TYR A 231 -10.29 -14.33 -21.29
N ASP A 232 -11.27 -15.20 -21.01
CA ASP A 232 -12.22 -15.68 -22.03
C ASP A 232 -12.97 -14.49 -22.65
N THR A 233 -13.42 -13.54 -21.83
CA THR A 233 -14.13 -12.33 -22.31
C THR A 233 -13.21 -11.44 -23.17
N ILE A 234 -11.97 -11.21 -22.72
CA ILE A 234 -11.00 -10.39 -23.46
C ILE A 234 -10.62 -11.07 -24.78
N THR A 235 -10.45 -12.39 -24.81
CA THR A 235 -9.98 -13.13 -26.00
C THR A 235 -11.08 -13.40 -27.01
N GLN A 236 -12.27 -13.84 -26.57
CA GLN A 236 -13.39 -14.13 -27.48
C GLN A 236 -14.01 -12.87 -28.08
N GLN A 237 -13.94 -11.72 -27.38
CA GLN A 237 -14.43 -10.43 -27.89
C GLN A 237 -13.31 -9.45 -28.26
N ALA A 238 -12.08 -9.94 -28.48
CA ALA A 238 -10.92 -9.12 -28.87
C ALA A 238 -11.12 -8.35 -30.20
N ALA A 239 -12.07 -8.78 -31.03
CA ALA A 239 -12.46 -8.08 -32.26
C ALA A 239 -13.46 -6.93 -32.03
N GLU A 240 -14.02 -6.77 -30.82
CA GLU A 240 -15.02 -5.76 -30.46
C GLU A 240 -14.47 -4.75 -29.43
N GLN A 241 -14.94 -3.50 -29.51
CA GLN A 241 -14.55 -2.39 -28.62
C GLN A 241 -14.72 -2.70 -27.11
N PHE A 242 -15.60 -3.66 -26.77
CA PHE A 242 -15.89 -4.05 -25.39
C PHE A 242 -14.76 -4.81 -24.71
N GLY A 243 -14.09 -5.76 -25.39
CA GLY A 243 -12.96 -6.50 -24.81
C GLY A 243 -11.80 -5.58 -24.41
N ASN A 244 -11.55 -4.56 -25.24
CA ASN A 244 -10.57 -3.49 -24.93
C ASN A 244 -11.00 -2.62 -23.75
N GLU A 245 -12.30 -2.35 -23.59
CA GLU A 245 -12.82 -1.59 -22.45
C GLU A 245 -12.73 -2.40 -21.15
N VAL A 246 -13.01 -3.70 -21.18
CA VAL A 246 -12.83 -4.63 -20.05
C VAL A 246 -11.35 -4.74 -19.68
N PHE A 247 -10.45 -4.92 -20.66
CA PHE A 247 -9.02 -4.94 -20.39
C PHE A 247 -8.55 -3.64 -19.71
N ASN A 248 -8.89 -2.47 -20.26
CA ASN A 248 -8.41 -1.20 -19.73
C ASN A 248 -9.04 -0.81 -18.39
N ARG A 249 -10.32 -1.15 -18.15
CA ARG A 249 -11.04 -0.70 -16.97
C ARG A 249 -11.16 -1.74 -15.86
N VAL A 250 -10.93 -3.00 -16.16
CA VAL A 250 -10.96 -4.11 -15.20
C VAL A 250 -9.56 -4.69 -15.03
N GLU A 251 -9.05 -5.41 -16.02
CA GLU A 251 -7.77 -6.13 -15.88
C GLU A 251 -6.61 -5.20 -15.57
N ARG A 252 -6.49 -4.09 -16.32
CA ARG A 252 -5.47 -3.06 -16.11
C ARG A 252 -5.67 -2.31 -14.80
N THR A 253 -6.90 -1.92 -14.45
CA THR A 253 -7.20 -1.14 -13.23
C THR A 253 -7.01 -1.92 -11.94
N PHE A 254 -7.29 -3.22 -11.98
CA PHE A 254 -7.26 -4.08 -10.79
C PHE A 254 -6.05 -5.03 -10.78
N CYS A 255 -5.31 -5.13 -11.89
CA CYS A 255 -4.18 -6.04 -12.05
C CYS A 255 -4.50 -7.49 -11.66
N CYS A 256 -5.71 -7.95 -12.00
CA CYS A 256 -6.23 -9.22 -11.51
C CYS A 256 -5.32 -10.39 -11.93
N GLY A 257 -4.78 -10.38 -13.15
CA GLY A 257 -3.85 -11.40 -13.61
C GLY A 257 -2.49 -11.39 -12.92
N LEU A 258 -1.96 -10.23 -12.53
CA LEU A 258 -0.69 -10.13 -11.80
C LEU A 258 -0.80 -10.64 -10.36
N GLN A 259 -1.97 -10.54 -9.76
CA GLN A 259 -2.24 -11.03 -8.40
C GLN A 259 -2.50 -12.55 -8.35
N SER A 260 -2.61 -13.21 -9.51
CA SER A 260 -2.83 -14.64 -9.60
C SER A 260 -1.64 -15.45 -9.08
N SER A 261 -1.95 -16.54 -8.35
CA SER A 261 -0.96 -17.55 -8.00
C SER A 261 -0.45 -18.33 -9.23
N ASP A 262 -1.21 -18.31 -10.34
CA ASP A 262 -0.87 -18.98 -11.60
C ASP A 262 0.15 -18.16 -12.44
N PRO A 263 1.36 -18.70 -12.71
CA PRO A 263 2.38 -18.06 -13.54
C PRO A 263 1.92 -17.67 -14.95
N ALA A 264 1.10 -18.51 -15.62
CA ALA A 264 0.73 -18.28 -17.01
C ALA A 264 -0.17 -17.04 -17.21
N VAL A 265 -0.88 -16.65 -16.15
CA VAL A 265 -1.81 -15.52 -16.16
C VAL A 265 -1.09 -14.20 -15.88
N ARG A 266 0.02 -14.22 -15.12
CA ARG A 266 0.78 -13.02 -14.74
C ARG A 266 1.45 -12.31 -15.92
N ASN A 267 1.80 -13.03 -16.99
CA ASN A 267 2.59 -12.50 -18.10
C ASN A 267 1.83 -11.55 -19.06
N LYS A 268 0.55 -11.25 -18.80
CA LYS A 268 -0.33 -10.51 -19.74
C LYS A 268 -0.63 -9.05 -19.37
N GLY A 269 -0.26 -8.57 -18.17
CA GLY A 269 -0.56 -7.20 -17.73
C GLY A 269 0.69 -6.44 -17.25
N GLN A 270 0.92 -5.22 -17.79
CA GLN A 270 2.08 -4.38 -17.42
C GLN A 270 1.65 -2.94 -17.10
N ASP A 271 1.04 -2.74 -15.94
CA ASP A 271 0.83 -1.40 -15.37
C ASP A 271 0.97 -1.44 -13.83
N TRP A 272 2.11 -0.97 -13.32
CA TRP A 272 2.48 -1.11 -11.90
C TRP A 272 1.76 -0.12 -10.98
N ASP A 273 1.19 0.95 -11.53
CA ASP A 273 0.56 2.01 -10.73
C ASP A 273 -0.63 1.49 -9.90
N PHE A 274 -1.25 0.39 -10.31
CA PHE A 274 -2.39 -0.22 -9.60
C PHE A 274 -1.99 -1.23 -8.52
N VAL A 275 -0.80 -1.84 -8.63
CA VAL A 275 -0.17 -2.70 -7.61
C VAL A 275 0.86 -1.95 -6.75
N ALA A 276 0.87 -0.62 -6.85
CA ALA A 276 1.71 0.31 -6.10
C ALA A 276 1.71 0.13 -4.57
N HIS A 277 0.68 -0.50 -3.98
CA HIS A 277 0.64 -0.78 -2.54
C HIS A 277 1.38 -2.08 -2.16
N THR A 278 1.82 -2.87 -3.14
CA THR A 278 2.54 -4.13 -2.96
C THR A 278 3.98 -4.00 -3.43
N PHE A 279 4.83 -4.96 -3.04
CA PHE A 279 6.18 -5.10 -3.60
C PHE A 279 6.11 -5.68 -5.02
N TRP A 280 5.69 -4.85 -5.98
CA TRP A 280 5.38 -5.29 -7.34
C TRP A 280 6.59 -5.81 -8.12
N LEU A 281 7.81 -5.44 -7.70
CA LEU A 281 9.06 -5.83 -8.36
C LEU A 281 9.29 -7.36 -8.34
N LYS A 282 8.62 -8.09 -7.46
CA LYS A 282 8.61 -9.57 -7.48
C LYS A 282 8.12 -10.14 -8.81
N HIS A 283 7.15 -9.48 -9.45
CA HIS A 283 6.69 -9.87 -10.78
C HIS A 283 7.71 -9.50 -11.86
N GLY A 284 8.41 -8.37 -11.69
CA GLY A 284 9.53 -7.98 -12.56
C GLY A 284 10.64 -9.03 -12.57
N VAL A 285 11.04 -9.51 -11.38
CA VAL A 285 12.02 -10.60 -11.25
C VAL A 285 11.53 -11.89 -11.91
N SER A 286 10.26 -12.28 -11.71
CA SER A 286 9.66 -13.44 -12.37
C SER A 286 9.70 -13.32 -13.90
N MET A 287 9.37 -12.16 -14.46
CA MET A 287 9.42 -11.94 -15.91
C MET A 287 10.84 -11.96 -16.46
N LEU A 288 11.84 -11.51 -15.67
CA LEU A 288 13.25 -11.65 -16.06
C LEU A 288 13.63 -13.13 -16.12
N PHE A 289 13.22 -13.95 -15.15
CA PHE A 289 13.45 -15.39 -15.18
C PHE A 289 12.77 -16.08 -16.36
N ASP A 290 11.52 -15.71 -16.68
CA ASP A 290 10.80 -16.25 -17.84
C ASP A 290 11.47 -15.91 -19.17
N SER A 291 12.26 -14.83 -19.22
CA SER A 291 13.02 -14.45 -20.41
C SER A 291 14.35 -15.22 -20.59
N LEU A 292 14.78 -15.98 -19.58
CA LEU A 292 16.01 -16.76 -19.64
C LEU A 292 15.81 -18.01 -20.50
N HIS A 293 16.79 -18.31 -21.34
CA HIS A 293 16.82 -19.56 -22.09
C HIS A 293 17.32 -20.69 -21.17
N LEU A 294 16.43 -21.60 -20.77
CA LEU A 294 16.70 -22.63 -19.75
C LEU A 294 17.25 -23.95 -20.34
N ALA A 295 18.00 -23.88 -21.44
CA ALA A 295 18.41 -25.07 -22.19
C ALA A 295 19.72 -25.71 -21.70
N ASP A 296 20.52 -25.02 -20.88
CA ASP A 296 21.85 -25.47 -20.47
C ASP A 296 21.85 -26.01 -19.02
N GLY A 297 22.70 -27.01 -18.77
CA GLY A 297 22.91 -27.54 -17.41
C GLY A 297 23.57 -26.51 -16.49
N ILE A 298 23.15 -26.46 -15.22
CA ILE A 298 23.73 -25.53 -14.24
C ILE A 298 25.12 -26.04 -13.84
N THR A 299 26.16 -25.25 -14.12
CA THR A 299 27.51 -25.48 -13.57
C THR A 299 27.73 -24.59 -12.36
N LEU A 300 28.41 -25.12 -11.34
CA LEU A 300 28.84 -24.33 -10.19
C LEU A 300 29.75 -23.17 -10.64
N ALA A 301 29.68 -22.06 -9.92
CA ALA A 301 30.56 -20.93 -10.16
C ALA A 301 32.03 -21.36 -9.93
N TYR A 302 32.96 -20.78 -10.67
CA TYR A 302 34.39 -21.11 -10.64
C TYR A 302 35.04 -21.04 -9.24
N ASN A 303 34.45 -20.26 -8.33
CA ASN A 303 34.89 -20.07 -6.95
C ASN A 303 34.23 -21.03 -5.94
N SER A 304 33.42 -21.99 -6.40
CA SER A 304 32.80 -22.99 -5.52
C SER A 304 33.85 -23.98 -5.05
N GLU A 305 33.92 -24.25 -3.75
CA GLU A 305 34.87 -25.25 -3.24
C GLU A 305 34.57 -26.63 -3.85
N PRO A 306 35.55 -27.31 -4.48
CA PRO A 306 35.36 -28.66 -4.93
C PRO A 306 35.07 -29.57 -3.74
N ALA A 307 34.09 -30.46 -3.88
CA ALA A 307 33.75 -31.43 -2.85
C ALA A 307 35.01 -32.24 -2.44
N PRO A 308 35.22 -32.53 -1.14
CA PRO A 308 36.38 -33.28 -0.67
C PRO A 308 36.47 -34.63 -1.41
N GLY A 309 37.53 -34.80 -2.21
CA GLY A 309 37.73 -35.97 -3.08
C GLY A 309 37.83 -35.64 -4.59
N SER A 310 37.41 -34.45 -5.02
CA SER A 310 37.54 -33.98 -6.41
C SER A 310 38.82 -33.16 -6.63
N THR A 311 39.99 -33.78 -6.44
CA THR A 311 41.22 -33.21 -7.00
C THR A 311 41.18 -33.34 -8.53
N PRO A 312 41.66 -32.34 -9.31
CA PRO A 312 41.78 -32.49 -10.75
C PRO A 312 42.62 -33.74 -11.05
N GLU A 313 42.07 -34.64 -11.87
CA GLU A 313 42.46 -36.04 -12.12
C GLU A 313 43.92 -36.27 -12.59
N GLY A 314 44.81 -35.28 -12.56
CA GLY A 314 46.15 -35.39 -13.13
C GLY A 314 47.27 -35.87 -12.20
N ALA A 315 47.18 -35.67 -10.88
CA ALA A 315 48.37 -35.78 -10.02
C ALA A 315 48.45 -37.01 -9.11
N ALA A 316 47.31 -37.56 -8.64
CA ALA A 316 47.30 -38.62 -7.63
C ALA A 316 47.14 -40.05 -8.21
N LEU A 317 46.58 -40.20 -9.41
CA LEU A 317 46.27 -41.52 -10.01
C LEU A 317 47.49 -42.23 -10.62
N ALA A 318 48.61 -41.54 -10.84
CA ALA A 318 49.79 -42.14 -11.47
C ALA A 318 50.60 -43.11 -10.57
N ARG A 319 50.20 -43.33 -9.31
CA ARG A 319 50.98 -44.13 -8.33
C ARG A 319 50.25 -45.31 -7.68
N ILE A 320 49.03 -45.65 -8.10
CA ILE A 320 48.28 -46.76 -7.51
C ILE A 320 48.29 -47.93 -8.51
N ALA A 321 48.92 -49.05 -8.14
CA ALA A 321 48.85 -50.30 -8.90
C ALA A 321 47.37 -50.73 -9.07
N PRO A 322 46.98 -51.40 -10.16
CA PRO A 322 45.59 -51.82 -10.37
C PRO A 322 45.18 -52.75 -9.23
N LEU A 323 44.38 -52.23 -8.31
CA LEU A 323 43.77 -53.01 -7.24
C LEU A 323 42.62 -53.78 -7.88
N GLU A 324 42.68 -55.12 -7.89
CA GLU A 324 41.52 -55.95 -8.27
C GLU A 324 40.43 -55.76 -7.20
N LEU A 325 39.51 -54.85 -7.46
CA LEU A 325 38.34 -54.64 -6.61
C LEU A 325 37.39 -55.84 -6.73
N PRO A 326 36.82 -56.33 -5.61
CA PRO A 326 35.77 -57.34 -5.66
C PRO A 326 34.62 -56.87 -6.57
N ALA A 327 34.08 -57.76 -7.40
CA ALA A 327 33.06 -57.42 -8.39
C ALA A 327 31.85 -56.66 -7.80
N ALA A 328 31.41 -57.05 -6.60
CA ALA A 328 30.32 -56.38 -5.88
C ALA A 328 30.65 -54.92 -5.50
N VAL A 329 31.92 -54.61 -5.20
CA VAL A 329 32.37 -53.25 -4.89
C VAL A 329 32.50 -52.44 -6.18
N GLY A 330 32.98 -53.05 -7.27
CA GLY A 330 33.02 -52.43 -8.59
C GLY A 330 31.62 -52.05 -9.10
N GLU A 331 30.65 -52.95 -8.96
CA GLU A 331 29.25 -52.71 -9.30
C GLU A 331 28.62 -51.61 -8.44
N LEU A 332 28.88 -51.62 -7.12
CA LEU A 332 28.40 -50.58 -6.21
C LEU A 332 28.96 -49.18 -6.57
N LEU A 333 30.26 -49.10 -6.89
CA LEU A 333 30.89 -47.84 -7.29
C LEU A 333 30.34 -47.35 -8.63
N GLN A 334 30.15 -48.24 -9.61
CA GLN A 334 29.54 -47.88 -10.89
C GLN A 334 28.11 -47.37 -10.71
N ASN A 335 27.31 -48.03 -9.87
CA ASN A 335 25.94 -47.60 -9.57
C ASN A 335 25.92 -46.25 -8.83
N SER A 336 26.88 -46.02 -7.93
CA SER A 336 27.01 -44.76 -7.20
C SER A 336 27.41 -43.61 -8.11
N VAL A 337 28.34 -43.83 -9.04
CA VAL A 337 28.74 -42.84 -10.06
C VAL A 337 27.59 -42.54 -11.01
N ALA A 338 26.90 -43.56 -11.51
CA ALA A 338 25.73 -43.38 -12.37
C ALA A 338 24.62 -42.59 -11.66
N PHE A 339 24.33 -42.91 -10.40
CA PHE A 339 23.37 -42.17 -9.58
C PHE A 339 23.80 -40.70 -9.37
N MET A 340 25.07 -40.45 -9.01
CA MET A 340 25.56 -39.08 -8.84
C MET A 340 25.51 -38.28 -10.15
N GLN A 341 25.83 -38.90 -11.29
CA GLN A 341 25.73 -38.25 -12.60
C GLN A 341 24.27 -37.88 -12.93
N ASP A 342 23.36 -38.82 -12.72
CA ASP A 342 21.92 -38.61 -12.89
C ASP A 342 21.41 -37.47 -11.98
N GLN A 343 21.69 -37.51 -10.68
CA GLN A 343 21.25 -36.49 -9.72
C GLN A 343 21.98 -35.13 -9.86
N SER A 344 23.18 -35.10 -10.45
CA SER A 344 23.91 -33.85 -10.73
C SER A 344 23.35 -33.08 -11.92
N SER A 345 22.56 -33.73 -12.78
CA SER A 345 21.95 -33.14 -13.98
C SER A 345 20.70 -32.30 -13.65
N VAL A 346 20.78 -31.46 -12.61
CA VAL A 346 19.69 -30.55 -12.26
C VAL A 346 19.55 -29.50 -13.37
N GLY A 347 18.43 -29.57 -14.09
CA GLY A 347 18.09 -28.60 -15.12
C GLY A 347 17.83 -27.22 -14.53
N SER A 348 18.18 -26.17 -15.28
CA SER A 348 17.93 -24.77 -14.88
C SER A 348 16.45 -24.47 -14.65
N GLU A 349 15.55 -25.19 -15.29
CA GLU A 349 14.10 -25.02 -15.15
C GLU A 349 13.60 -25.28 -13.72
N ALA A 350 14.06 -26.37 -13.09
CA ALA A 350 13.62 -26.73 -11.74
C ALA A 350 14.09 -25.68 -10.72
N LEU A 351 15.34 -25.24 -10.83
CA LEU A 351 15.88 -24.21 -9.94
C LEU A 351 15.15 -22.87 -10.11
N VAL A 352 14.94 -22.44 -11.36
CA VAL A 352 14.24 -21.18 -11.65
C VAL A 352 12.80 -21.22 -11.18
N SER A 353 12.09 -22.34 -11.35
CA SER A 353 10.73 -22.51 -10.82
C SER A 353 10.70 -22.33 -9.29
N CYS A 354 11.61 -22.97 -8.57
CA CYS A 354 11.71 -22.80 -7.11
C CYS A 354 12.03 -21.35 -6.71
N LEU A 355 12.93 -20.68 -7.43
CA LEU A 355 13.25 -19.27 -7.17
C LEU A 355 12.05 -18.35 -7.42
N ILE A 356 11.28 -18.58 -8.50
CA ILE A 356 10.06 -17.83 -8.78
C ILE A 356 9.05 -18.00 -7.64
N GLU A 357 8.84 -19.22 -7.15
CA GLU A 357 7.96 -19.48 -6.01
C GLU A 357 8.41 -18.73 -4.74
N LEU A 358 9.71 -18.73 -4.44
CA LEU A 358 10.29 -17.99 -3.30
C LEU A 358 10.13 -16.47 -3.45
N VAL A 359 10.34 -15.94 -4.66
CA VAL A 359 10.15 -14.51 -4.98
C VAL A 359 8.71 -14.08 -4.74
N GLN A 360 7.73 -14.94 -5.03
CA GLN A 360 6.32 -14.60 -4.83
C GLN A 360 5.92 -14.50 -3.36
N GLN A 361 6.61 -15.22 -2.47
CA GLN A 361 6.33 -15.28 -1.03
C GLN A 361 6.95 -14.11 -0.24
N GLY A 362 8.04 -13.49 -0.72
CA GLY A 362 8.79 -12.53 0.10
C GLY A 362 9.44 -11.38 -0.67
N ALA A 363 9.22 -10.14 -0.18
CA ALA A 363 9.87 -8.93 -0.71
C ALA A 363 11.39 -8.95 -0.54
N ALA A 364 11.91 -9.55 0.53
CA ALA A 364 13.35 -9.65 0.79
C ALA A 364 14.09 -10.50 -0.27
N VAL A 365 13.48 -11.63 -0.66
CA VAL A 365 14.05 -12.52 -1.70
C VAL A 365 14.01 -11.83 -3.06
N ALA A 366 12.87 -11.21 -3.38
CA ALA A 366 12.73 -10.42 -4.61
C ALA A 366 13.72 -9.26 -4.67
N HIS A 367 13.97 -8.59 -3.54
CA HIS A 367 14.97 -7.54 -3.41
C HIS A 367 16.38 -8.06 -3.71
N HIS A 368 16.80 -9.13 -3.00
CA HIS A 368 18.13 -9.70 -3.18
C HIS A 368 18.38 -10.17 -4.62
N LEU A 369 17.41 -10.88 -5.20
CA LEU A 369 17.52 -11.35 -6.58
C LEU A 369 17.53 -10.21 -7.59
N TRP A 370 16.76 -9.14 -7.37
CA TRP A 370 16.82 -7.97 -8.25
C TRP A 370 18.20 -7.32 -8.24
N VAL A 371 18.78 -7.11 -7.05
CA VAL A 371 20.10 -6.48 -6.90
C VAL A 371 21.20 -7.30 -7.59
N LEU A 372 21.06 -8.63 -7.63
CA LEU A 372 21.98 -9.51 -8.36
C LEU A 372 21.73 -9.55 -9.87
N LEU A 373 20.47 -9.69 -10.28
CA LEU A 373 20.10 -9.94 -11.68
C LEU A 373 20.12 -8.67 -12.53
N PHE A 374 19.68 -7.54 -11.99
CA PHE A 374 19.57 -6.30 -12.75
C PHE A 374 20.93 -5.86 -13.33
N PRO A 375 22.05 -5.83 -12.57
CA PRO A 375 23.37 -5.53 -13.13
C PRO A 375 23.79 -6.46 -14.28
N ILE A 376 23.49 -7.75 -14.17
CA ILE A 376 23.82 -8.76 -15.19
C ILE A 376 23.04 -8.46 -16.47
N VAL A 377 21.71 -8.29 -16.36
CA VAL A 377 20.83 -7.96 -17.48
C VAL A 377 21.21 -6.60 -18.08
N TRP A 378 21.53 -5.61 -17.27
CA TRP A 378 21.97 -4.30 -17.74
C TRP A 378 23.25 -4.37 -18.57
N SER A 379 24.22 -5.18 -18.13
CA SER A 379 25.49 -5.36 -18.83
C SER A 379 25.37 -6.08 -20.17
N SER A 380 24.31 -6.89 -20.37
CA SER A 380 24.06 -7.57 -21.64
C SER A 380 23.39 -6.67 -22.70
N LEU A 381 22.82 -5.53 -22.29
CA LEU A 381 22.21 -4.57 -23.21
C LEU A 381 23.26 -3.82 -24.03
N LEU A 382 22.92 -3.53 -25.28
CA LEU A 382 23.73 -2.66 -26.13
C LEU A 382 23.76 -1.23 -25.58
N LYS A 383 24.84 -0.50 -25.83
CA LYS A 383 25.01 0.89 -25.39
C LYS A 383 23.84 1.80 -25.80
N GLU A 384 23.30 1.62 -27.01
CA GLU A 384 22.14 2.37 -27.49
C GLU A 384 20.88 2.09 -26.65
N GLN A 385 20.65 0.82 -26.29
CA GLN A 385 19.54 0.41 -25.42
C GLN A 385 19.71 0.98 -24.01
N GLN A 386 20.93 0.90 -23.44
CA GLN A 386 21.25 1.52 -22.15
C GLN A 386 20.96 3.03 -22.15
N THR A 387 21.34 3.74 -23.23
CA THR A 387 21.05 5.18 -23.34
C THR A 387 19.55 5.46 -23.52
N ALA A 388 18.83 4.63 -24.27
CA ALA A 388 17.39 4.77 -24.48
C ALA A 388 16.60 4.53 -23.18
N LEU A 389 17.09 3.66 -22.30
CA LEU A 389 16.46 3.32 -21.01
C LEU A 389 16.69 4.37 -19.91
N ALA A 390 17.64 5.29 -20.07
CA ALA A 390 17.93 6.30 -19.05
C ALA A 390 16.69 7.15 -18.68
N LYS A 391 15.96 7.66 -19.68
CA LYS A 391 14.76 8.48 -19.45
C LYS A 391 13.61 7.68 -18.83
N PRO A 392 13.25 6.48 -19.34
CA PRO A 392 12.28 5.60 -18.68
C PRO A 392 12.62 5.26 -17.23
N ILE A 393 13.89 4.95 -16.91
CA ILE A 393 14.32 4.64 -15.54
C ILE A 393 14.10 5.86 -14.62
N ILE A 394 14.48 7.06 -15.07
CA ILE A 394 14.26 8.29 -14.29
C ILE A 394 12.76 8.53 -14.06
N GLN A 395 11.93 8.32 -15.09
CA GLN A 395 10.46 8.45 -14.98
C GLN A 395 9.85 7.42 -14.01
N LEU A 396 10.40 6.20 -13.97
CA LEU A 396 9.98 5.17 -13.03
C LEU A 396 10.35 5.53 -11.59
N LEU A 397 11.57 6.01 -11.35
CA LEU A 397 12.03 6.45 -10.03
C LEU A 397 11.26 7.68 -9.52
N ALA A 398 10.83 8.56 -10.43
CA ALA A 398 10.07 9.76 -10.10
C ALA A 398 8.60 9.51 -9.70
N LYS A 399 8.12 8.26 -9.71
CA LYS A 399 6.73 7.94 -9.39
C LYS A 399 6.43 8.14 -7.90
N GLU A 400 5.35 8.87 -7.61
CA GLU A 400 4.91 9.21 -6.24
C GLU A 400 4.51 7.98 -5.39
N HIS A 401 4.21 6.84 -6.01
CA HIS A 401 3.87 5.65 -5.23
C HIS A 401 5.04 5.14 -4.37
N HIS A 402 6.29 5.43 -4.72
CA HIS A 402 7.47 4.99 -3.95
C HIS A 402 7.51 5.60 -2.54
N THR A 403 7.11 6.87 -2.39
CA THR A 403 7.07 7.51 -1.07
C THR A 403 5.92 6.98 -0.22
N ARG A 404 4.78 6.66 -0.83
CA ARG A 404 3.67 6.00 -0.14
C ARG A 404 4.05 4.60 0.34
N GLN A 405 4.82 3.85 -0.45
CA GLN A 405 5.35 2.53 -0.08
C GLN A 405 6.33 2.58 1.08
N ALA A 406 7.11 3.67 1.23
CA ALA A 406 8.08 3.80 2.31
C ALA A 406 7.45 3.67 3.70
N VAL A 407 6.18 4.03 3.86
CA VAL A 407 5.49 3.91 5.15
C VAL A 407 5.15 2.45 5.49
N SER A 408 4.91 1.60 4.49
CA SER A 408 4.36 0.25 4.69
C SER A 408 5.30 -0.91 4.34
N LEU A 409 6.40 -0.67 3.62
CA LEU A 409 7.31 -1.70 3.11
C LEU A 409 8.75 -1.46 3.56
N ARG A 410 9.43 -2.53 3.99
CA ARG A 410 10.89 -2.60 4.14
C ARG A 410 11.35 -4.02 3.71
N PRO A 411 12.16 -4.19 2.65
CA PRO A 411 12.67 -3.16 1.74
C PRO A 411 11.58 -2.56 0.83
N THR A 412 11.77 -1.33 0.37
CA THR A 412 10.86 -0.68 -0.60
C THR A 412 11.24 -1.04 -2.03
N VAL A 413 10.30 -0.87 -2.98
CA VAL A 413 10.62 -1.08 -4.40
C VAL A 413 11.63 -0.04 -4.89
N GLY A 414 11.45 1.23 -4.53
CA GLY A 414 12.39 2.28 -4.91
C GLY A 414 13.81 2.09 -4.35
N GLN A 415 13.95 1.61 -3.12
CA GLN A 415 15.24 1.23 -2.53
C GLN A 415 15.89 0.11 -3.36
N THR A 416 15.13 -0.92 -3.69
CA THR A 416 15.59 -2.07 -4.46
C THR A 416 16.03 -1.68 -5.88
N LEU A 417 15.25 -0.83 -6.54
CA LEU A 417 15.58 -0.31 -7.87
C LEU A 417 16.90 0.48 -7.83
N LEU A 418 17.05 1.38 -6.86
CA LEU A 418 18.25 2.22 -6.75
C LEU A 418 19.49 1.38 -6.42
N GLU A 419 19.36 0.33 -5.60
CA GLU A 419 20.47 -0.57 -5.28
C GLU A 419 20.91 -1.41 -6.47
N GLY A 420 19.98 -1.96 -7.26
CA GLY A 420 20.34 -2.63 -8.51
C GLY A 420 21.06 -1.68 -9.48
N ILE A 421 20.60 -0.43 -9.56
CA ILE A 421 21.26 0.62 -10.36
C ILE A 421 22.67 0.92 -9.84
N SER A 422 22.86 1.02 -8.51
CA SER A 422 24.14 1.40 -7.93
C SER A 422 25.25 0.38 -8.23
N GLN A 423 24.89 -0.91 -8.27
CA GLN A 423 25.80 -2.03 -8.56
C GLN A 423 26.04 -2.27 -10.06
N SER A 424 25.33 -1.58 -10.95
CA SER A 424 25.42 -1.79 -12.39
C SER A 424 26.67 -1.16 -13.00
N GLN A 425 27.30 -1.83 -13.98
CA GLN A 425 28.45 -1.31 -14.73
C GLN A 425 28.22 -1.47 -16.25
N PRO A 426 28.30 -0.38 -17.05
CA PRO A 426 28.44 1.01 -16.64
C PRO A 426 27.19 1.50 -15.88
N GLN A 427 27.37 2.29 -14.83
CA GLN A 427 26.26 2.75 -13.99
C GLN A 427 25.24 3.59 -14.79
N PRO A 428 23.92 3.29 -14.72
CA PRO A 428 22.88 4.11 -15.31
C PRO A 428 22.96 5.57 -14.86
N LYS A 429 22.87 6.51 -15.79
CA LYS A 429 22.97 7.95 -15.49
C LYS A 429 21.70 8.45 -14.81
N ILE A 430 21.76 8.64 -13.49
CA ILE A 430 20.69 9.22 -12.68
C ILE A 430 21.11 10.62 -12.19
N PRO A 431 20.26 11.66 -12.29
CA PRO A 431 20.57 12.98 -11.76
C PRO A 431 20.77 12.99 -10.24
N ALA A 432 21.74 13.76 -9.74
CA ALA A 432 22.05 13.86 -8.31
C ALA A 432 20.83 14.23 -7.43
N GLU A 433 19.96 15.11 -7.94
CA GLU A 433 18.72 15.51 -7.25
C GLU A 433 17.74 14.35 -7.08
N MET A 434 17.68 13.44 -8.05
CA MET A 434 16.85 12.24 -7.95
C MET A 434 17.45 11.26 -6.93
N ILE A 435 18.77 11.08 -6.93
CA ILE A 435 19.46 10.22 -5.95
C ILE A 435 19.21 10.75 -4.52
N LYS A 436 19.35 12.06 -4.32
CA LYS A 436 19.02 12.75 -3.05
C LYS A 436 17.57 12.49 -2.63
N TYR A 437 16.62 12.66 -3.55
CA TYR A 437 15.20 12.45 -3.27
C TYR A 437 14.91 11.00 -2.84
N MET A 438 15.43 10.03 -3.59
CA MET A 438 15.28 8.60 -3.28
C MET A 438 15.87 8.24 -1.91
N GLY A 439 17.04 8.80 -1.59
CA GLY A 439 17.69 8.61 -0.28
C GLY A 439 16.79 9.05 0.87
N ARG A 440 16.27 10.28 0.81
CA ARG A 440 15.48 10.89 1.90
C ARG A 440 14.06 10.33 2.04
N HIS A 441 13.42 9.98 0.93
CA HIS A 441 11.97 9.69 0.93
C HIS A 441 11.61 8.22 0.71
N VAL A 442 12.59 7.36 0.38
CA VAL A 442 12.34 5.95 -0.01
C VAL A 442 13.24 4.97 0.76
N HIS A 443 13.81 5.39 1.89
CA HIS A 443 14.73 4.62 2.74
C HIS A 443 16.03 4.18 2.07
N ALA A 444 16.44 4.85 0.99
CA ALA A 444 17.63 4.48 0.23
C ALA A 444 18.90 5.26 0.67
N TRP A 445 18.97 5.68 1.94
CA TRP A 445 20.00 6.58 2.48
C TRP A 445 21.43 6.17 2.12
N HIS A 446 21.85 4.99 2.56
CA HIS A 446 23.24 4.53 2.36
C HIS A 446 23.56 4.25 0.88
N ILE A 447 22.58 3.79 0.11
CA ILE A 447 22.72 3.59 -1.34
C ILE A 447 22.96 4.95 -2.02
N ALA A 448 22.11 5.94 -1.73
CA ALA A 448 22.20 7.27 -2.29
C ALA A 448 23.49 7.99 -1.90
N ILE A 449 23.88 7.92 -0.63
CA ILE A 449 25.13 8.51 -0.11
C ILE A 449 26.33 7.89 -0.82
N SER A 450 26.44 6.56 -0.85
CA SER A 450 27.57 5.87 -1.49
C SER A 450 27.66 6.19 -2.99
N MET A 451 26.52 6.24 -3.70
CA MET A 451 26.50 6.66 -5.10
C MET A 451 27.00 8.10 -5.28
N LEU A 452 26.53 9.03 -4.46
CA LEU A 452 26.91 10.44 -4.55
C LEU A 452 28.36 10.70 -4.13
N GLU A 453 28.88 9.98 -3.14
CA GLU A 453 30.31 10.00 -2.78
C GLU A 453 31.18 9.57 -3.97
N GLY A 454 30.81 8.48 -4.63
CA GLY A 454 31.46 8.04 -5.87
C GLY A 454 31.38 9.11 -6.97
N HIS A 455 30.21 9.73 -7.16
CA HIS A 455 30.01 10.78 -8.16
C HIS A 455 30.83 12.04 -7.87
N VAL A 456 30.96 12.44 -6.61
CA VAL A 456 31.79 13.58 -6.19
C VAL A 456 33.27 13.35 -6.54
N VAL A 457 33.75 12.12 -6.38
CA VAL A 457 35.13 11.75 -6.75
C VAL A 457 35.32 11.72 -8.26
N LEU A 458 34.36 11.15 -9.01
CA LEU A 458 34.44 11.01 -10.47
C LEU A 458 34.18 12.33 -11.22
N PHE A 459 33.33 13.20 -10.68
CA PHE A 459 32.89 14.45 -11.30
C PHE A 459 33.15 15.65 -10.36
N PRO A 460 34.42 15.98 -10.05
CA PRO A 460 34.76 17.01 -9.07
C PRO A 460 34.28 18.42 -9.44
N ASN A 461 33.97 18.66 -10.71
CA ASN A 461 33.45 19.94 -11.21
C ASN A 461 31.91 20.03 -11.14
N ASP A 462 31.19 18.94 -10.87
CA ASP A 462 29.73 18.95 -10.78
C ASP A 462 29.26 19.28 -9.36
N MET A 463 29.03 20.56 -9.10
CA MET A 463 28.60 21.06 -7.79
C MET A 463 27.27 20.47 -7.32
N ARG A 464 26.42 19.99 -8.23
CA ARG A 464 25.11 19.39 -7.87
C ARG A 464 25.29 18.11 -7.07
N CYS A 465 26.33 17.32 -7.36
CA CYS A 465 26.64 16.12 -6.58
C CYS A 465 27.07 16.48 -5.16
N PHE A 466 27.89 17.53 -5.00
CA PHE A 466 28.29 18.03 -3.68
C PHE A 466 27.08 18.59 -2.89
N ASP A 467 26.21 19.36 -3.55
CA ASP A 467 25.02 19.92 -2.89
C ASP A 467 24.05 18.82 -2.44
N ALA A 468 23.79 17.84 -3.31
CA ALA A 468 22.97 16.68 -3.01
C ALA A 468 23.52 15.87 -1.82
N LEU A 469 24.83 15.57 -1.84
CA LEU A 469 25.50 14.81 -0.78
C LEU A 469 25.51 15.57 0.55
N CYS A 470 25.87 16.87 0.51
CA CYS A 470 25.87 17.74 1.68
C CYS A 470 24.50 17.80 2.35
N HIS A 471 23.42 17.83 1.54
CA HIS A 471 22.06 17.83 2.04
C HIS A 471 21.68 16.50 2.73
N LEU A 472 22.14 15.36 2.21
CA LEU A 472 21.92 14.06 2.85
C LEU A 472 22.68 13.95 4.18
N TYR A 473 23.95 14.36 4.23
CA TYR A 473 24.71 14.36 5.49
C TYR A 473 24.05 15.20 6.57
N ARG A 474 23.64 16.44 6.25
CA ARG A 474 22.92 17.30 7.21
C ARG A 474 21.57 16.73 7.62
N ALA A 475 20.85 16.07 6.71
CA ALA A 475 19.59 15.41 7.03
C ALA A 475 19.76 14.23 8.00
N LEU A 476 20.96 13.63 8.06
CA LEU A 476 21.34 12.60 9.03
C LEU A 476 22.06 13.16 10.26
N ALA A 477 22.14 14.49 10.41
CA ALA A 477 22.90 15.17 11.45
C ALA A 477 24.42 14.83 11.45
N GLU A 478 24.98 14.44 10.31
CA GLU A 478 26.40 14.14 10.11
C GLU A 478 27.18 15.42 9.74
N GLU A 479 27.25 16.37 10.67
CA GLU A 479 27.85 17.69 10.41
C GLU A 479 29.35 17.59 10.07
N ASP A 480 30.11 16.66 10.69
CA ASP A 480 31.53 16.46 10.38
C ASP A 480 31.77 16.08 8.92
N MET A 481 30.92 15.21 8.35
CA MET A 481 30.97 14.83 6.94
C MET A 481 30.59 16.00 6.03
N ALA A 482 29.59 16.81 6.43
CA ALA A 482 29.22 18.02 5.72
C ALA A 482 30.36 19.07 5.73
N PHE A 483 31.04 19.25 6.87
CA PHE A 483 32.21 20.13 7.00
C PHE A 483 33.37 19.63 6.14
N GLY A 484 33.69 18.34 6.18
CA GLY A 484 34.75 17.75 5.34
C GLY A 484 34.48 17.94 3.85
N LEU A 485 33.23 17.78 3.42
CA LEU A 485 32.81 18.03 2.05
C LEU A 485 32.97 19.50 1.65
N TRP A 486 32.55 20.42 2.53
CA TRP A 486 32.74 21.86 2.33
C TRP A 486 34.21 22.27 2.31
N HIS A 487 35.04 21.72 3.18
CA HIS A 487 36.47 21.98 3.23
C HIS A 487 37.14 21.66 1.88
N ARG A 488 36.71 20.56 1.24
CA ARG A 488 37.22 20.10 -0.06
C ARG A 488 36.73 20.92 -1.25
N ARG A 489 35.53 21.52 -1.19
CA ARG A 489 34.95 22.30 -2.31
C ARG A 489 35.05 23.82 -2.18
N ALA A 490 35.26 24.35 -0.98
CA ALA A 490 35.31 25.78 -0.74
C ALA A 490 36.46 26.42 -1.54
N ALA A 491 36.17 27.55 -2.19
CA ALA A 491 37.15 28.27 -2.99
C ALA A 491 38.04 29.17 -2.12
N ALA A 492 37.46 29.81 -1.10
CA ALA A 492 38.21 30.70 -0.21
C ALA A 492 38.80 29.96 1.00
N ASP A 493 40.08 30.15 1.28
CA ASP A 493 40.74 29.60 2.46
C ASP A 493 40.14 30.14 3.76
N ASP A 494 39.74 31.42 3.75
CA ASP A 494 39.04 32.06 4.86
C ASP A 494 37.71 31.34 5.19
N THR A 495 37.01 30.78 4.18
CA THR A 495 35.82 29.94 4.42
C THR A 495 36.19 28.67 5.19
N ARG A 496 37.31 28.03 4.84
CA ARG A 496 37.78 26.82 5.52
C ARG A 496 38.14 27.10 6.98
N ILE A 497 38.78 28.24 7.24
CA ILE A 497 39.12 28.70 8.59
C ILE A 497 37.84 28.96 9.40
N ALA A 498 36.87 29.69 8.83
CA ALA A 498 35.61 29.99 9.49
C ALA A 498 34.81 28.72 9.85
N LEU A 499 34.75 27.76 8.93
CA LEU A 499 34.12 26.46 9.17
C LEU A 499 34.85 25.66 10.26
N ALA A 500 36.18 25.66 10.27
CA ALA A 500 36.96 24.99 11.30
C ALA A 500 36.71 25.60 12.69
N LEU A 501 36.64 26.94 12.79
CA LEU A 501 36.29 27.62 14.05
C LEU A 501 34.89 27.20 14.53
N GLY A 502 33.92 27.15 13.62
CA GLY A 502 32.55 26.69 13.92
C GLY A 502 32.53 25.25 14.43
N GLN A 503 33.20 24.32 13.74
CA GLN A 503 33.27 22.91 14.11
C GLN A 503 33.90 22.68 15.50
N HIS A 504 34.89 23.49 15.90
CA HIS A 504 35.52 23.40 17.21
C HIS A 504 34.75 24.17 18.32
N GLY A 505 33.61 24.78 18.00
CA GLY A 505 32.77 25.49 18.96
C GLY A 505 33.21 26.93 19.26
N PHE A 506 34.15 27.51 18.52
CA PHE A 506 34.54 28.93 18.65
C PHE A 506 33.52 29.86 17.96
N LEU A 507 32.26 29.80 18.39
CA LEU A 507 31.10 30.39 17.72
C LEU A 507 31.23 31.89 17.46
N VAL A 508 31.73 32.66 18.44
CA VAL A 508 31.90 34.12 18.29
C VAL A 508 32.96 34.45 17.22
N GLN A 509 34.06 33.69 17.20
CA GLN A 509 35.13 33.90 16.22
C GLN A 509 34.65 33.49 14.82
N ALA A 510 33.96 32.35 14.71
CA ALA A 510 33.36 31.89 13.48
C ALA A 510 32.35 32.91 12.93
N GLN A 511 31.46 33.43 13.79
CA GLN A 511 30.48 34.45 13.43
C GLN A 511 31.12 35.70 12.83
N LEU A 512 32.15 36.25 13.50
CA LEU A 512 32.88 37.42 13.02
C LEU A 512 33.55 37.15 11.67
N GLN A 513 34.17 35.98 11.51
CA GLN A 513 34.82 35.60 10.26
C GLN A 513 33.82 35.47 9.11
N PHE A 514 32.66 34.85 9.34
CA PHE A 514 31.60 34.78 8.33
C PHE A 514 31.05 36.16 7.97
N LEU A 515 30.91 37.05 8.95
CA LEU A 515 30.47 38.43 8.69
C LEU A 515 31.46 39.20 7.81
N GLU A 516 32.76 39.08 8.09
CA GLU A 516 33.82 39.67 7.25
C GLU A 516 33.79 39.10 5.83
N LEU A 517 33.69 37.77 5.69
CA LEU A 517 33.58 37.08 4.42
C LEU A 517 32.39 37.58 3.59
N MET A 518 31.22 37.72 4.21
CA MET A 518 30.04 38.27 3.53
C MET A 518 30.28 39.70 3.05
N GLY A 519 30.86 40.58 3.88
CA GLY A 519 31.18 41.95 3.49
C GLY A 519 32.19 42.05 2.34
N ARG A 520 33.25 41.23 2.37
CA ARG A 520 34.25 41.13 1.30
C ARG A 520 33.69 40.50 0.02
N GLY A 521 32.77 39.54 0.16
CA GLY A 521 32.07 38.92 -0.97
C GLY A 521 31.17 39.89 -1.73
N VAL A 522 30.38 40.70 -1.01
CA VAL A 522 29.47 41.70 -1.61
C VAL A 522 30.25 42.84 -2.27
N SER A 523 31.36 43.27 -1.65
CA SER A 523 32.23 44.32 -2.21
C SER A 523 33.11 43.83 -3.38
N GLY A 524 33.05 42.54 -3.74
CA GLY A 524 33.85 41.95 -4.81
C GLY A 524 35.34 41.79 -4.48
N GLY A 525 35.71 41.88 -3.20
CA GLY A 525 37.09 41.78 -2.72
C GLY A 525 37.66 40.36 -2.73
N ILE A 526 36.88 39.35 -3.09
CA ILE A 526 37.33 37.96 -3.22
C ILE A 526 36.86 37.41 -4.57
N HIS A 527 37.81 36.91 -5.37
CA HIS A 527 37.54 36.40 -6.71
C HIS A 527 37.31 34.89 -6.72
N GLY A 528 36.49 34.40 -7.66
CA GLY A 528 36.28 32.97 -7.89
C GLY A 528 35.28 32.28 -6.94
N ILE A 529 34.58 33.02 -6.09
CA ILE A 529 33.59 32.46 -5.15
C ILE A 529 32.31 32.06 -5.87
N THR A 530 31.81 30.88 -5.52
CA THR A 530 30.52 30.39 -6.02
C THR A 530 29.35 31.01 -5.25
N LYS A 531 28.18 31.16 -5.89
CA LYS A 531 26.97 31.61 -5.19
C LYS A 531 26.61 30.72 -4.00
N ASN A 532 26.84 29.41 -4.12
CA ASN A 532 26.56 28.45 -3.04
C ASN A 532 27.46 28.67 -1.82
N GLU A 533 28.72 29.05 -2.03
CA GLU A 533 29.62 29.38 -0.92
C GLU A 533 29.21 30.69 -0.22
N MET A 534 28.74 31.69 -0.97
CA MET A 534 28.14 32.88 -0.35
C MET A 534 26.89 32.54 0.46
N VAL A 535 26.03 31.65 -0.04
CA VAL A 535 24.85 31.16 0.69
C VAL A 535 25.27 30.40 1.96
N LEU A 536 26.34 29.60 1.90
CA LEU A 536 26.89 28.92 3.08
C LEU A 536 27.26 29.92 4.17
N TRP A 537 27.94 31.02 3.84
CA TRP A 537 28.35 32.01 4.84
C TRP A 537 27.16 32.60 5.59
N HIS A 538 26.07 32.93 4.88
CA HIS A 538 24.84 33.41 5.50
C HIS A 538 24.22 32.34 6.39
N GLN A 539 24.16 31.08 5.93
CA GLN A 539 23.63 29.96 6.71
C GLN A 539 24.43 29.72 7.99
N GLN A 540 25.76 29.71 7.91
CA GLN A 540 26.63 29.44 9.06
C GLN A 540 26.69 30.63 10.03
N TYR A 541 26.64 31.86 9.52
CA TYR A 541 26.48 33.04 10.37
C TYR A 541 25.19 32.97 11.19
N LEU A 542 24.07 32.64 10.56
CA LEU A 542 22.78 32.49 11.25
C LEU A 542 22.80 31.32 12.25
N ALA A 543 23.43 30.19 11.91
CA ALA A 543 23.61 29.08 12.84
C ALA A 543 24.40 29.52 14.08
N CYS A 544 25.46 30.32 13.92
CA CYS A 544 26.18 30.90 15.05
C CYS A 544 25.28 31.84 15.88
N CYS A 545 24.46 32.68 15.24
CA CYS A 545 23.51 33.54 15.96
C CYS A 545 22.52 32.71 16.81
N VAL A 546 22.01 31.60 16.27
CA VAL A 546 21.08 30.69 16.97
C VAL A 546 21.74 30.06 18.18
N GLU A 547 22.96 29.50 18.05
CA GLU A 547 23.69 28.92 19.17
C GLU A 547 24.10 29.96 20.23
N LEU A 548 24.38 31.20 19.81
CA LEU A 548 24.67 32.32 20.69
C LEU A 548 23.39 32.99 21.27
N ASN A 549 22.21 32.43 20.97
CA ASN A 549 20.91 32.92 21.43
C ASN A 549 20.59 34.38 21.02
N GLN A 550 21.11 34.84 19.87
CA GLN A 550 20.94 36.19 19.31
C GLN A 550 19.71 36.28 18.39
N TRP A 551 18.52 35.99 18.94
CA TRP A 551 17.29 35.88 18.15
C TRP A 551 16.78 37.20 17.55
N ASP A 552 17.14 38.35 18.14
CA ASP A 552 16.80 39.67 17.60
C ASP A 552 17.42 39.90 16.22
N THR A 553 18.68 39.52 16.04
CA THR A 553 19.38 39.59 14.74
C THR A 553 18.77 38.60 13.74
N VAL A 554 18.42 37.40 14.20
CA VAL A 554 17.80 36.38 13.34
C VAL A 554 16.44 36.84 12.82
N VAL A 555 15.59 37.42 13.68
CA VAL A 555 14.26 37.89 13.24
C VAL A 555 14.36 39.09 12.30
N GLU A 556 15.31 39.99 12.50
CA GLU A 556 15.56 41.12 11.59
C GLU A 556 15.96 40.63 10.20
N TYR A 557 16.94 39.71 10.13
CA TYR A 557 17.35 39.09 8.88
C TYR A 557 16.18 38.37 8.19
N ALA A 558 15.40 37.61 8.97
CA ALA A 558 14.29 36.84 8.45
C ALA A 558 13.17 37.75 7.91
N LYS A 559 12.93 38.92 8.52
CA LYS A 559 12.00 39.97 8.04
C LYS A 559 12.47 40.56 6.71
N VAL A 560 13.76 40.89 6.58
CA VAL A 560 14.32 41.49 5.36
C VAL A 560 14.30 40.50 4.19
N THR A 561 14.56 39.22 4.46
CA THR A 561 14.61 38.17 3.43
C THR A 561 13.27 37.50 3.13
N ASP A 562 12.20 37.90 3.84
CA ASP A 562 10.86 37.29 3.80
C ASP A 562 10.89 35.76 4.04
N ASN A 563 11.83 35.28 4.87
CA ASN A 563 11.98 33.86 5.21
C ASN A 563 11.03 33.49 6.36
N CYS A 564 9.78 33.14 6.04
CA CYS A 564 8.76 32.84 7.05
C CYS A 564 9.16 31.71 8.03
N PRO A 565 9.71 30.55 7.60
CA PRO A 565 10.15 29.51 8.55
C PRO A 565 11.10 30.03 9.62
N LEU A 566 12.12 30.79 9.23
CA LEU A 566 13.09 31.37 10.16
C LEU A 566 12.46 32.45 11.06
N GLN A 567 11.53 33.25 10.52
CA GLN A 567 10.77 34.22 11.31
C GLN A 567 9.94 33.53 12.40
N ILE A 568 9.30 32.40 12.08
CA ILE A 568 8.49 31.64 13.04
C ILE A 568 9.36 31.16 14.20
N ASP A 569 10.49 30.50 13.89
CA ASP A 569 11.39 29.98 14.92
C ASP A 569 11.92 31.10 15.83
N ALA A 570 12.35 32.23 15.24
CA ALA A 570 12.83 33.37 16.01
C ALA A 570 11.74 34.01 16.88
N MET A 571 10.52 34.19 16.35
CA MET A 571 9.40 34.77 17.10
C MET A 571 8.94 33.90 18.26
N VAL A 572 8.99 32.56 18.12
CA VAL A 572 8.71 31.63 19.21
C VAL A 572 9.70 31.83 20.36
N GLN A 573 11.00 31.96 20.04
CA GLN A 573 12.04 32.20 21.04
C GLN A 573 11.96 33.59 21.68
N LEU A 574 11.59 34.62 20.91
CA LEU A 574 11.37 35.99 21.40
C LEU A 574 10.01 36.18 22.09
N HIS A 575 9.14 35.16 22.04
CA HIS A 575 7.80 35.16 22.65
C HIS A 575 6.83 36.19 22.05
N ASP A 576 7.04 36.59 20.79
CA ASP A 576 6.16 37.51 20.06
C ASP A 576 5.05 36.76 19.32
N TRP A 577 4.13 36.17 20.10
CA TRP A 577 3.02 35.37 19.58
C TRP A 577 1.98 36.19 18.79
N GLN A 578 1.83 37.47 19.12
CA GLN A 578 0.85 38.36 18.50
C GLN A 578 1.24 38.69 17.05
N THR A 579 2.50 39.07 16.83
CA THR A 579 3.03 39.35 15.49
C THR A 579 3.07 38.06 14.65
N LEU A 580 3.47 36.95 15.26
CA LEU A 580 3.50 35.64 14.62
C LEU A 580 2.14 35.28 14.00
N LYS A 581 1.06 35.39 14.78
CA LYS A 581 -0.30 35.07 14.32
C LYS A 581 -0.85 36.04 13.29
N SER A 582 -0.65 37.35 13.51
CA SER A 582 -1.30 38.39 12.71
C SER A 582 -0.57 38.69 11.40
N MET A 583 0.75 38.55 11.36
CA MET A 583 1.56 38.98 10.21
C MET A 583 2.27 37.84 9.48
N VAL A 584 2.78 36.83 10.20
CA VAL A 584 3.66 35.80 9.63
C VAL A 584 2.88 34.58 9.16
N LEU A 585 2.07 33.97 10.04
CA LEU A 585 1.29 32.77 9.69
C LEU A 585 0.36 32.94 8.47
N PRO A 586 -0.30 34.09 8.24
CA PRO A 586 -1.15 34.27 7.06
C PRO A 586 -0.38 34.28 5.73
N LYS A 587 0.92 34.61 5.77
CA LYS A 587 1.79 34.66 4.59
C LYS A 587 2.60 33.39 4.38
N ALA A 588 2.81 32.62 5.45
CA ALA A 588 3.72 31.50 5.44
C ALA A 588 3.13 30.27 4.72
N GLN A 589 3.84 29.80 3.68
CA GLN A 589 3.61 28.47 3.10
C GLN A 589 4.40 27.43 3.90
N ILE A 590 3.81 26.96 5.01
CA ILE A 590 4.49 26.05 5.94
C ILE A 590 4.20 24.59 5.54
N GLU A 591 5.25 23.81 5.35
CA GLU A 591 5.14 22.36 5.19
C GLU A 591 4.61 21.73 6.48
N ASP A 592 3.65 20.80 6.36
CA ASP A 592 3.07 20.12 7.52
C ASP A 592 4.12 19.19 8.15
N SER A 593 4.72 19.65 9.24
CA SER A 593 5.84 19.01 9.93
C SER A 593 5.61 19.02 11.44
N ALA A 594 6.29 18.11 12.16
CA ALA A 594 6.19 18.04 13.61
C ALA A 594 6.56 19.39 14.27
N SER A 595 7.61 20.08 13.80
CA SER A 595 8.02 21.39 14.33
C SER A 595 6.91 22.44 14.19
N ALA A 596 6.32 22.56 12.99
CA ALA A 596 5.23 23.49 12.74
C ALA A 596 3.98 23.18 13.60
N THR A 597 3.66 21.90 13.77
CA THR A 597 2.53 21.45 14.60
C THR A 597 2.77 21.71 16.08
N ILE A 598 4.01 21.55 16.58
CA ILE A 598 4.40 21.94 17.94
C ILE A 598 4.19 23.44 18.15
N VAL A 599 4.67 24.29 17.24
CA VAL A 599 4.49 25.75 17.34
C VAL A 599 3.01 26.13 17.33
N ARG A 600 2.19 25.47 16.51
CA ARG A 600 0.73 25.66 16.48
C ARG A 600 0.11 25.35 17.84
N ALA A 601 0.47 24.23 18.47
CA ALA A 601 -0.03 23.87 19.79
C ALA A 601 0.46 24.83 20.89
N GLN A 602 1.72 25.29 20.83
CA GLN A 602 2.24 26.32 21.74
C GLN A 602 1.43 27.62 21.64
N MET A 603 1.13 28.08 20.42
CA MET A 603 0.30 29.27 20.19
C MET A 603 -1.12 29.10 20.76
N HIS A 604 -1.77 27.94 20.57
CA HIS A 604 -3.09 27.68 21.15
C HIS A 604 -3.09 27.73 22.68
N LEU A 605 -2.04 27.21 23.33
CA LEU A 605 -1.90 27.30 24.79
C LEU A 605 -1.71 28.76 25.25
N GLN A 606 -0.91 29.54 24.53
CA GLN A 606 -0.73 30.97 24.85
C GLN A 606 -2.04 31.77 24.74
N GLU A 607 -2.94 31.38 23.83
CA GLU A 607 -4.27 31.99 23.69
C GLU A 607 -5.33 31.42 24.64
N LEU A 608 -4.93 30.56 25.58
CA LEU A 608 -5.81 29.84 26.52
C LEU A 608 -6.86 28.96 25.82
N GLN A 609 -6.61 28.57 24.56
CA GLN A 609 -7.49 27.74 23.74
C GLN A 609 -7.13 26.25 23.91
N VAL A 610 -7.63 25.63 24.97
CA VAL A 610 -7.24 24.26 25.35
C VAL A 610 -7.93 23.12 24.59
N VAL A 611 -9.04 23.38 23.89
CA VAL A 611 -9.93 22.32 23.37
C VAL A 611 -9.24 21.40 22.36
N ASP A 612 -8.45 21.97 21.44
CA ASP A 612 -7.85 21.23 20.34
C ASP A 612 -6.39 20.79 20.59
N VAL A 613 -5.76 21.25 21.66
CA VAL A 613 -4.31 21.10 21.86
C VAL A 613 -3.90 19.63 22.00
N ASP A 614 -4.65 18.79 22.72
CA ASP A 614 -4.36 17.35 22.84
C ASP A 614 -4.40 16.65 21.47
N ARG A 615 -5.37 17.00 20.61
CA ARG A 615 -5.45 16.50 19.23
C ARG A 615 -4.23 16.93 18.41
N ILE A 616 -3.83 18.20 18.52
CA ILE A 616 -2.66 18.73 17.81
C ILE A 616 -1.37 18.06 18.30
N CYS A 617 -1.22 17.83 19.60
CA CYS A 617 -0.07 17.11 20.15
C CYS A 617 -0.01 15.66 19.66
N LYS A 618 -1.14 14.96 19.58
CA LYS A 618 -1.22 13.61 18.99
C LYS A 618 -0.82 13.60 17.51
N GLN A 619 -1.21 14.63 16.76
CA GLN A 619 -0.75 14.81 15.37
C GLN A 619 0.77 15.02 15.30
N ALA A 620 1.33 15.91 16.13
CA ALA A 620 2.78 16.16 16.18
C ALA A 620 3.56 14.88 16.57
N MET A 621 3.03 14.09 17.51
CA MET A 621 3.61 12.79 17.88
C MET A 621 3.61 11.83 16.69
N HIS A 622 2.50 11.71 15.96
CA HIS A 622 2.41 10.86 14.79
C HIS A 622 3.40 11.28 13.70
N GLN A 623 3.51 12.58 13.41
CA GLN A 623 4.49 13.12 12.46
C GLN A 623 5.94 12.84 12.91
N SER A 624 6.23 12.93 14.20
CA SER A 624 7.57 12.63 14.75
C SER A 624 7.91 11.13 14.62
N VAL A 625 6.94 10.24 14.86
CA VAL A 625 7.10 8.79 14.64
C VAL A 625 7.28 8.45 13.16
N GLN A 626 6.55 9.12 12.27
CA GLN A 626 6.77 8.96 10.82
C GLN A 626 8.18 9.41 10.42
N HIS A 627 8.68 10.51 10.99
CA HIS A 627 10.05 10.95 10.74
C HIS A 627 11.07 9.94 11.25
N TRP A 628 10.89 9.41 12.47
CA TRP A 628 11.70 8.33 13.02
C TRP A 628 11.74 7.12 12.08
N TRP A 629 10.58 6.70 11.58
CA TRP A 629 10.48 5.59 10.63
C TRP A 629 11.17 5.88 9.29
N ASN A 630 11.39 7.14 8.93
CA ASN A 630 12.12 7.51 7.72
C ASN A 630 13.64 7.58 7.91
N MET A 631 14.15 7.47 9.13
CA MET A 631 15.59 7.49 9.40
C MET A 631 16.23 6.12 9.16
N PRO A 632 17.51 6.07 8.72
CA PRO A 632 18.23 4.83 8.48
C PRO A 632 18.60 4.13 9.78
N GLU A 633 18.59 2.79 9.76
CA GLU A 633 19.07 1.98 10.87
C GLU A 633 20.60 2.09 10.97
N GLY A 634 21.13 2.35 12.16
CA GLY A 634 22.58 2.30 12.40
C GLY A 634 23.10 3.46 13.26
N ASN A 635 23.04 4.69 12.76
CA ASN A 635 23.58 5.85 13.49
C ASN A 635 22.58 6.38 14.53
N PRO A 636 22.85 6.26 15.85
CA PRO A 636 21.96 6.78 16.89
C PRO A 636 21.84 8.31 16.85
N TRP A 637 22.90 9.03 16.45
CA TRP A 637 22.91 10.50 16.44
C TRP A 637 21.93 11.09 15.43
N SER A 638 21.70 10.41 14.31
CA SER A 638 20.71 10.82 13.32
C SER A 638 19.29 10.95 13.90
N TYR A 639 19.00 10.22 14.98
CA TYR A 639 17.71 10.26 15.68
C TYR A 639 17.61 11.35 16.74
N ALA A 640 18.72 11.99 17.14
CA ALA A 640 18.74 12.97 18.24
C ALA A 640 17.75 14.15 18.03
N PRO A 641 17.64 14.76 16.82
CA PRO A 641 16.63 15.80 16.58
C PRO A 641 15.18 15.31 16.76
N VAL A 642 14.91 14.04 16.44
CA VAL A 642 13.58 13.42 16.60
C VAL A 642 13.28 13.17 18.08
N LEU A 643 14.28 12.72 18.86
CA LEU A 643 14.16 12.55 20.30
C LEU A 643 13.86 13.89 21.00
N HIS A 644 14.55 14.95 20.62
CA HIS A 644 14.26 16.30 21.11
C HIS A 644 12.83 16.74 20.77
N ALA A 645 12.36 16.45 19.56
CA ALA A 645 10.96 16.72 19.17
C ALA A 645 9.96 15.92 20.03
N PHE A 646 10.23 14.64 20.34
CA PHE A 646 9.40 13.86 21.25
C PHE A 646 9.31 14.48 22.64
N GLN A 647 10.45 14.90 23.21
CA GLN A 647 10.47 15.57 24.50
C GLN A 647 9.61 16.84 24.47
N ARG A 648 9.76 17.68 23.43
CA ARG A 648 8.95 18.89 23.26
C ARG A 648 7.45 18.59 23.19
N VAL A 649 7.03 17.54 22.47
CA VAL A 649 5.62 17.14 22.38
C VAL A 649 5.08 16.66 23.73
N VAL A 650 5.87 15.89 24.48
CA VAL A 650 5.47 15.41 25.81
C VAL A 650 5.33 16.57 26.79
N GLU A 651 6.30 17.49 26.84
CA GLU A 651 6.21 18.67 27.72
C GLU A 651 5.05 19.58 27.32
N LEU A 652 4.69 19.64 26.03
CA LEU A 652 3.52 20.37 25.56
C LEU A 652 2.19 19.74 26.01
N GLN A 653 2.11 18.40 25.99
CA GLN A 653 0.96 17.68 26.54
C GLN A 653 0.84 17.85 28.06
N GLU A 654 1.96 17.79 28.78
CA GLU A 654 2.01 18.06 30.22
C GLU A 654 1.57 19.51 30.52
N SER A 655 2.04 20.48 29.73
CA SER A 655 1.62 21.90 29.83
C SER A 655 0.12 22.09 29.59
N TRP A 656 -0.44 21.37 28.60
CA TRP A 656 -1.87 21.37 28.34
C TRP A 656 -2.69 20.82 29.51
N ARG A 657 -2.25 19.74 30.15
CA ARG A 657 -2.93 19.17 31.34
C ARG A 657 -2.99 20.18 32.47
N ILE A 658 -1.84 20.82 32.78
CA ILE A 658 -1.76 21.88 33.79
C ILE A 658 -2.81 22.97 33.50
N MET A 659 -2.92 23.41 32.25
CA MET A 659 -3.85 24.48 31.86
C MET A 659 -5.32 24.07 31.93
N VAL A 660 -5.67 22.86 31.50
CA VAL A 660 -7.05 22.35 31.59
C VAL A 660 -7.49 22.25 33.06
N GLU A 661 -6.62 21.72 33.92
CA GLU A 661 -6.87 21.58 35.35
C GLU A 661 -7.04 22.95 36.02
N PHE A 662 -6.17 23.91 35.69
CA PHE A 662 -6.28 25.29 36.18
C PHE A 662 -7.61 25.95 35.78
N ASN A 663 -7.98 25.86 34.49
CA ASN A 663 -9.21 26.45 33.96
C ASN A 663 -10.50 25.84 34.53
N THR A 664 -10.46 24.56 34.94
CA THR A 664 -11.64 23.84 35.43
C THR A 664 -11.86 23.99 36.94
N HIS A 665 -10.80 24.15 37.73
CA HIS A 665 -10.89 24.06 39.20
C HIS A 665 -10.51 25.34 39.97
N GLY A 666 -9.98 26.39 39.33
CA GLY A 666 -9.90 27.73 39.93
C GLY A 666 -8.89 27.90 41.09
N GLY A 667 -7.81 27.11 41.15
CA GLY A 667 -6.65 27.39 42.01
C GLY A 667 -6.47 26.53 43.28
N ALA A 668 -5.33 26.77 43.96
CA ALA A 668 -4.40 25.83 44.63
C ALA A 668 -4.83 25.01 45.87
N GLY A 669 -5.93 24.25 45.83
CA GLY A 669 -6.23 23.23 46.85
C GLY A 669 -6.07 21.80 46.31
N GLN A 670 -5.25 20.96 46.96
CA GLN A 670 -4.97 19.53 46.63
C GLN A 670 -4.31 19.22 45.27
N GLN A 671 -4.55 19.98 44.20
CA GLN A 671 -4.00 19.76 42.84
C GLN A 671 -2.55 20.27 42.66
N TYR A 672 -2.00 21.01 43.63
CA TYR A 672 -0.59 21.43 43.62
C TYR A 672 0.38 20.25 43.64
N GLN A 673 -0.01 19.08 44.17
CA GLN A 673 0.87 17.91 44.20
C GLN A 673 1.12 17.35 42.79
N ASP A 674 0.09 17.23 41.95
CA ASP A 674 0.24 16.70 40.59
C ASP A 674 1.06 17.67 39.71
N HIS A 675 0.82 18.98 39.83
CA HIS A 675 1.65 19.99 39.16
C HIS A 675 3.10 19.97 39.66
N LYS A 676 3.30 19.75 40.96
CA LYS A 676 4.63 19.61 41.55
C LYS A 676 5.35 18.37 41.02
N GLU A 677 4.67 17.24 40.85
CA GLU A 677 5.25 16.03 40.25
C GLU A 677 5.71 16.28 38.81
N ILE A 678 4.92 16.98 37.99
CA ILE A 678 5.32 17.38 36.64
C ILE A 678 6.56 18.28 36.70
N CYS A 679 6.57 19.29 37.59
CA CYS A 679 7.72 20.19 37.73
C CYS A 679 8.99 19.48 38.21
N GLU A 680 8.91 18.55 39.16
CA GLU A 680 10.05 17.71 39.58
C GLU A 680 10.53 16.82 38.43
N THR A 681 9.61 16.27 37.63
CA THR A 681 9.95 15.50 36.43
C THR A 681 10.70 16.36 35.41
N TRP A 682 10.26 17.60 35.18
CA TRP A 682 10.94 18.53 34.27
C TRP A 682 12.35 18.88 34.74
N LYS A 683 12.58 19.04 36.05
CA LYS A 683 13.92 19.28 36.60
C LYS A 683 14.89 18.13 36.29
N LEU A 684 14.39 16.90 36.22
CA LEU A 684 15.21 15.71 35.94
C LEU A 684 15.32 15.40 34.43
N ARG A 685 14.34 15.80 33.63
CA ARG A 685 14.29 15.57 32.18
C ARG A 685 14.97 16.71 31.43
N THR A 686 16.29 16.81 31.50
CA THR A 686 17.07 17.81 30.74
C THR A 686 17.80 17.17 29.57
N PRO A 687 18.13 17.95 28.53
CA PRO A 687 19.10 17.53 27.51
C PRO A 687 20.44 17.12 28.16
N ASN A 688 21.30 16.47 27.38
CA ASN A 688 22.65 16.14 27.82
C ASN A 688 23.59 17.35 27.73
N ASP A 689 24.70 17.33 28.47
CA ASP A 689 25.69 18.43 28.48
C ASP A 689 26.38 18.64 27.12
N TRP A 690 26.41 17.61 26.28
CA TRP A 690 27.01 17.65 24.93
C TRP A 690 25.99 17.93 23.82
N GLU A 691 24.71 18.07 24.14
CA GLU A 691 23.69 18.42 23.16
C GLU A 691 23.70 19.91 22.83
N PRO A 692 23.19 20.31 21.64
CA PRO A 692 23.24 21.70 21.20
C PRO A 692 22.61 22.68 22.19
N ILE A 693 23.24 23.84 22.37
CA ILE A 693 22.82 24.86 23.35
C ILE A 693 21.43 25.39 23.02
N HIS A 694 21.10 25.51 21.72
CA HIS A 694 19.77 25.95 21.33
C HIS A 694 18.65 24.98 21.75
N TRP A 695 18.91 23.67 21.95
CA TRP A 695 17.91 22.72 22.48
C TRP A 695 17.61 22.99 23.95
N TRP A 696 18.65 23.26 24.73
CA TRP A 696 18.52 23.74 26.10
C TRP A 696 17.72 25.03 26.17
N SER A 697 18.07 26.01 25.33
CA SER A 697 17.36 27.30 25.28
C SER A 697 15.87 27.11 24.98
N GLN A 698 15.52 26.29 23.98
CA GLN A 698 14.13 26.01 23.61
C GLN A 698 13.30 25.43 24.77
N LEU A 699 13.82 24.44 25.49
CA LEU A 699 13.10 23.81 26.60
C LEU A 699 12.98 24.76 27.80
N LEU A 700 14.07 25.41 28.20
CA LEU A 700 14.05 26.36 29.31
C LEU A 700 13.13 27.55 29.04
N SER A 701 13.16 28.07 27.81
CA SER A 701 12.30 29.14 27.34
C SER A 701 10.81 28.76 27.43
N TRP A 702 10.45 27.56 26.95
CA TRP A 702 9.07 27.06 27.07
C TRP A 702 8.64 26.84 28.53
N ARG A 703 9.49 26.21 29.34
CA ARG A 703 9.20 25.98 30.77
C ARG A 703 8.99 27.28 31.53
N ASN A 704 9.81 28.29 31.24
CA ASN A 704 9.67 29.63 31.83
C ASN A 704 8.33 30.25 31.48
N GLN A 705 7.88 30.14 30.22
CA GLN A 705 6.55 30.63 29.84
C GLN A 705 5.42 29.92 30.61
N VAL A 706 5.49 28.60 30.72
CA VAL A 706 4.48 27.82 31.43
C VAL A 706 4.44 28.22 32.91
N MET A 707 5.60 28.37 33.53
CA MET A 707 5.70 28.79 34.92
C MET A 707 5.14 30.20 35.16
N LEU A 708 5.53 31.17 34.32
CA LEU A 708 5.11 32.57 34.43
C LEU A 708 3.63 32.79 34.18
N ASN A 709 3.03 32.04 33.26
CA ASN A 709 1.65 32.26 32.85
C ASN A 709 0.64 31.48 33.71
N TYR A 710 1.04 30.36 34.33
CA TYR A 710 0.08 29.39 34.90
C TYR A 710 0.39 28.92 36.33
N ILE A 711 1.61 29.08 36.82
CA ILE A 711 2.04 28.50 38.11
C ILE A 711 2.44 29.57 39.14
N CYS A 712 3.11 30.64 38.70
CA CYS A 712 3.39 31.85 39.48
C CYS A 712 2.27 32.87 39.29
#